data_AF-R9RCA8-F1
#
_entry.id   AF-R9RCA8-F1
#
_cell.length_a   1.000
_cell.length_b   1.000
_cell.length_c   1.000
_cell.angle_alpha   90.00
_cell.angle_beta   90.00
_cell.angle_gamma   90.00
#
_symmetry.space_group_name_H-M   'P 1'
#
loop_
_entity.id
_entity.type
_entity.pdbx_description
1 polymer ?
#
loop_
_entity_poly.entity_id
_entity_poly.type
_entity_poly.pdbx_seq_one_letter_code
_entity_poly.pdbx_strand_id
1 'polypeptide(L)'
;MEKIYSVSEFNRMVKSYIDDIDDFQEFFIEGEISNITYYKSGHLYFSIKDSKSQIKCAAFNYKLKRIPEDLKEGDLIKLFGDVGFYEVRGEFQVLVRYVEKQNTLGSLYAKLEKVKEKLSELGYFDEKHKRDLPKFPKNIGVVTALTGAALQDIIKTTRKRFNSINIYIYPAKVQGIGAEQEIIKGIETLNKIEEIDFIIAGRGGGSIEDLWAFNEEEVAMAFFNSKKPIISAVGHEIDFLLSDLTADKRAATPTQAIELSVPEKENLLQDLKAREIYITKLLKSYVDNMKRELLLRVENYHLKNFPNTINNLRESIVEKEIQLKEIMESFLAQKRNIFETKIDKISVLNPINTLKRGYTVSQIKNKRIDVLDDIEINDEMVTILKDGKVISIVKEKIYEKILISLFLIISVIGLSESERETGITAERNETPVTQTETSTSTESGTDDGGETVENPEQQKTTAGFYEYRPQSLIQLDEQMKSAGRGSVGQLNARYEHELNAYLEMYSYDSDRIFYLANEYMLLNNYSRANKIFLKDNKDIKNVFGAATTYRFMGQNENAIQKYTQAISMNPNFAESYLGRGLANRNLDNYDSAVNDLQTYISKTGAHDGYVALADVYFKMGKNKEAYNIASQGLVKYRDSRILRVLANNILKNKID
;
A
#
# COMPACT_ATOMS: atom_id res chain seq x y z
N MET A 1 -7.35 53.62 -95.16
CA MET A 1 -8.07 52.38 -94.82
C MET A 1 -7.81 52.10 -93.35
N GLU A 2 -8.84 51.80 -92.57
CA GLU A 2 -8.65 51.30 -91.20
C GLU A 2 -8.16 49.85 -91.28
N LYS A 3 -7.10 49.52 -90.53
CA LYS A 3 -6.51 48.17 -90.56
C LYS A 3 -7.16 47.31 -89.49
N ILE A 4 -8.26 46.67 -89.85
CA ILE A 4 -8.97 45.72 -88.99
C ILE A 4 -8.16 44.42 -88.91
N TYR A 5 -7.90 43.94 -87.70
CA TYR A 5 -7.30 42.63 -87.43
C TYR A 5 -8.37 41.69 -86.86
N SER A 6 -8.30 40.40 -87.18
CA SER A 6 -9.00 39.37 -86.40
C SER A 6 -8.33 39.17 -85.03
N VAL A 7 -9.07 38.63 -84.06
CA VAL A 7 -8.55 38.35 -82.70
C VAL A 7 -7.30 37.45 -82.75
N SER A 8 -7.28 36.46 -83.66
CA SER A 8 -6.15 35.55 -83.84
C SER A 8 -4.91 36.24 -84.42
N GLU A 9 -5.09 37.18 -85.34
CA GLU A 9 -3.97 37.99 -85.89
C GLU A 9 -3.42 38.96 -84.85
N PHE A 10 -4.31 39.59 -84.07
CA PHE A 10 -3.92 40.48 -82.98
C PHE A 10 -3.15 39.73 -81.89
N ASN A 11 -3.65 38.57 -81.43
CA ASN A 11 -2.97 37.77 -80.40
C ASN A 11 -1.61 37.23 -80.89
N ARG A 12 -1.49 36.88 -82.18
CA ARG A 12 -0.20 36.47 -82.77
C ARG A 12 0.79 37.64 -82.85
N MET A 13 0.32 38.83 -83.22
CA MET A 13 1.12 40.06 -83.26
C MET A 13 1.59 40.49 -81.86
N VAL A 14 0.71 40.41 -80.85
CA VAL A 14 1.09 40.66 -79.44
C VAL A 14 2.15 39.66 -78.99
N LYS A 15 2.00 38.38 -79.32
CA LYS A 15 3.01 37.36 -79.01
C LYS A 15 4.36 37.65 -79.66
N SER A 16 4.44 37.97 -80.95
CA SER A 16 5.74 38.24 -81.59
C SER A 16 6.48 39.40 -80.90
N TYR A 17 5.77 40.47 -80.52
CA TYR A 17 6.37 41.59 -79.76
C TYR A 17 6.82 41.22 -78.33
N ILE A 18 6.41 40.06 -77.78
CA ILE A 18 6.86 39.56 -76.47
C ILE A 18 8.02 38.59 -76.67
N ASP A 19 7.91 37.70 -77.66
CA ASP A 19 8.95 36.72 -78.03
C ASP A 19 10.23 37.44 -78.55
N ASP A 20 10.10 38.63 -79.16
CA ASP A 20 11.19 39.49 -79.66
C ASP A 20 11.94 40.29 -78.55
N ILE A 21 11.56 40.19 -77.27
CA ILE A 21 12.19 40.95 -76.16
C ILE A 21 13.13 40.06 -75.35
N ASP A 22 14.44 40.32 -75.46
CA ASP A 22 15.49 39.58 -74.73
C ASP A 22 15.29 39.62 -73.20
N ASP A 23 14.93 40.78 -72.63
CA ASP A 23 14.67 40.96 -71.18
C ASP A 23 13.51 40.08 -70.63
N PHE A 24 12.72 39.48 -71.51
CA PHE A 24 11.61 38.59 -71.16
C PHE A 24 11.96 37.09 -71.29
N GLN A 25 13.18 36.76 -71.70
CA GLN A 25 13.72 35.40 -71.66
C GLN A 25 14.66 35.23 -70.46
N GLU A 26 14.72 34.03 -69.87
CA GLU A 26 15.72 33.65 -68.86
C GLU A 26 15.87 34.62 -67.66
N PHE A 27 14.76 35.18 -67.18
CA PHE A 27 14.75 36.10 -66.03
C PHE A 27 14.42 35.38 -64.71
N PHE A 28 14.73 36.04 -63.59
CA PHE A 28 14.33 35.62 -62.24
C PHE A 28 13.24 36.54 -61.69
N ILE A 29 12.25 35.98 -60.98
CA ILE A 29 11.24 36.73 -60.24
C ILE A 29 10.93 36.03 -58.91
N GLU A 30 10.63 36.81 -57.88
CA GLU A 30 10.40 36.35 -56.50
C GLU A 30 8.97 36.71 -56.06
N GLY A 31 8.34 35.83 -55.27
CA GLY A 31 6.98 36.05 -54.78
C GLY A 31 6.41 34.87 -53.99
N GLU A 32 5.21 35.07 -53.44
CA GLU A 32 4.48 34.06 -52.68
C GLU A 32 3.56 33.23 -53.60
N ILE A 33 3.56 31.90 -53.48
CA ILE A 33 2.68 31.01 -54.27
C ILE A 33 1.22 31.18 -53.86
N SER A 34 0.34 31.25 -54.86
CA SER A 34 -1.12 31.18 -54.75
C SER A 34 -1.75 30.35 -55.87
N ASN A 35 -2.99 29.89 -55.68
CA ASN A 35 -3.82 29.20 -56.68
C ASN A 35 -3.12 27.97 -57.32
N ILE A 36 -2.33 27.23 -56.54
CA ILE A 36 -1.50 26.12 -57.03
C ILE A 36 -2.33 24.88 -57.40
N THR A 37 -2.12 24.35 -58.61
CA THR A 37 -2.87 23.21 -59.16
C THR A 37 -1.94 22.24 -59.90
N TYR A 38 -1.90 21.00 -59.41
CA TYR A 38 -1.15 19.89 -60.01
C TYR A 38 -2.05 19.05 -60.93
N TYR A 39 -1.71 18.94 -62.21
CA TYR A 39 -2.46 18.13 -63.18
C TYR A 39 -1.82 16.76 -63.40
N LYS A 40 -2.66 15.73 -63.58
CA LYS A 40 -2.23 14.34 -63.86
C LYS A 40 -1.40 14.19 -65.14
N SER A 41 -1.42 15.17 -66.04
CA SER A 41 -0.55 15.27 -67.23
C SER A 41 0.90 15.66 -66.92
N GLY A 42 1.27 15.86 -65.65
CA GLY A 42 2.60 16.34 -65.26
C GLY A 42 2.78 17.85 -65.53
N HIS A 43 1.69 18.60 -65.63
CA HIS A 43 1.72 20.06 -65.71
C HIS A 43 1.34 20.66 -64.35
N LEU A 44 2.02 21.72 -63.97
CA LEU A 44 1.79 22.46 -62.73
C LEU A 44 1.48 23.92 -63.10
N TYR A 45 0.38 24.45 -62.59
CA TYR A 45 0.00 25.85 -62.76
C TYR A 45 -0.17 26.49 -61.38
N PHE A 46 0.24 27.74 -61.24
CA PHE A 46 0.09 28.55 -60.04
C PHE A 46 0.12 30.03 -60.42
N SER A 47 -0.03 30.93 -59.45
CA SER A 47 0.32 32.35 -59.61
C SER A 47 1.25 32.77 -58.49
N ILE A 48 2.27 33.56 -58.78
CA ILE A 48 2.99 34.29 -57.73
C ILE A 48 2.38 35.67 -57.53
N LYS A 49 2.43 36.16 -56.29
CA LYS A 49 1.95 37.49 -55.89
C LYS A 49 2.99 38.23 -55.04
N ASP A 50 2.87 39.55 -55.07
CA ASP A 50 3.50 40.47 -54.11
C ASP A 50 2.42 41.30 -53.38
N SER A 51 2.81 42.39 -52.72
CA SER A 51 1.89 43.30 -52.01
C SER A 51 0.86 44.06 -52.89
N LYS A 52 0.97 44.02 -54.22
CA LYS A 52 0.21 44.86 -55.16
C LYS A 52 -0.23 44.17 -56.45
N SER A 53 0.36 43.03 -56.81
CA SER A 53 0.25 42.42 -58.14
C SER A 53 0.41 40.91 -58.08
N GLN A 54 -0.05 40.23 -59.13
CA GLN A 54 0.07 38.79 -59.31
C GLN A 54 0.29 38.45 -60.79
N ILE A 55 0.99 37.35 -61.07
CA ILE A 55 1.22 36.84 -62.42
C ILE A 55 1.06 35.31 -62.45
N LYS A 56 0.43 34.81 -63.52
CA LYS A 56 0.22 33.37 -63.76
C LYS A 56 1.54 32.69 -64.14
N CYS A 57 1.73 31.46 -63.69
CA CYS A 57 2.92 30.65 -63.96
C CYS A 57 2.50 29.25 -64.47
N ALA A 58 3.20 28.76 -65.49
CA ALA A 58 2.95 27.46 -66.11
C ALA A 58 4.24 26.64 -66.21
N ALA A 59 4.27 25.51 -65.49
CA ALA A 59 5.36 24.54 -65.46
C ALA A 59 4.95 23.27 -66.22
N PHE A 60 5.09 23.30 -67.55
CA PHE A 60 4.97 22.11 -68.38
C PHE A 60 6.04 21.07 -68.02
N ASN A 61 5.62 19.80 -67.89
CA ASN A 61 6.43 18.64 -67.51
C ASN A 61 7.30 18.88 -66.25
N TYR A 62 6.73 19.41 -65.18
CA TYR A 62 7.48 19.85 -63.99
C TYR A 62 8.33 18.74 -63.36
N LYS A 63 7.87 17.48 -63.39
CA LYS A 63 8.61 16.29 -62.90
C LYS A 63 9.91 15.97 -63.66
N LEU A 64 10.10 16.55 -64.86
CA LEU A 64 11.34 16.46 -65.64
C LEU A 64 12.22 17.72 -65.51
N LYS A 65 11.78 18.69 -64.71
CA LYS A 65 12.51 19.93 -64.38
C LYS A 65 12.98 19.87 -62.93
N ARG A 66 13.92 20.76 -62.56
CA ARG A 66 14.34 20.95 -61.17
C ARG A 66 13.31 21.80 -60.41
N ILE A 67 12.09 21.31 -60.24
CA ILE A 67 11.00 21.98 -59.53
C ILE A 67 10.60 21.08 -58.35
N PRO A 68 10.58 21.58 -57.09
CA PRO A 68 10.18 20.77 -55.94
C PRO A 68 8.75 20.23 -56.07
N GLU A 69 8.51 19.00 -55.61
CA GLU A 69 7.17 18.39 -55.60
C GLU A 69 6.35 18.75 -54.34
N ASP A 70 6.94 19.45 -53.37
CA ASP A 70 6.32 19.83 -52.10
C ASP A 70 5.73 21.25 -52.08
N LEU A 71 5.73 21.97 -53.21
CA LEU A 71 5.28 23.36 -53.29
C LEU A 71 3.82 23.51 -52.87
N LYS A 72 3.55 24.48 -52.00
CA LYS A 72 2.26 24.78 -51.38
C LYS A 72 1.89 26.25 -51.54
N GLU A 73 0.61 26.54 -51.37
CA GLU A 73 0.10 27.90 -51.23
C GLU A 73 0.71 28.56 -49.98
N GLY A 74 1.21 29.79 -50.11
CA GLY A 74 1.98 30.48 -49.07
C GLY A 74 3.49 30.29 -49.12
N ASP A 75 4.04 29.36 -49.92
CA ASP A 75 5.50 29.23 -50.07
C ASP A 75 6.11 30.47 -50.74
N LEU A 76 7.17 31.02 -50.16
CA LEU A 76 7.99 32.06 -50.79
C LEU A 76 9.00 31.41 -51.74
N ILE A 77 8.98 31.79 -53.02
CA ILE A 77 9.84 31.20 -54.05
C ILE A 77 10.58 32.25 -54.89
N LYS A 78 11.72 31.82 -55.43
CA LYS A 78 12.42 32.44 -56.55
C LYS A 78 12.27 31.52 -57.75
N LEU A 79 11.61 31.97 -58.81
CA LEU A 79 11.46 31.19 -60.04
C LEU A 79 12.28 31.79 -61.18
N PHE A 80 12.65 30.93 -62.12
CA PHE A 80 13.42 31.25 -63.32
C PHE A 80 12.68 30.72 -64.54
N GLY A 81 12.53 31.57 -65.57
CA GLY A 81 11.74 31.24 -66.75
C GLY A 81 11.62 32.39 -67.75
N ASP A 82 10.65 32.23 -68.65
CA ASP A 82 10.44 33.11 -69.81
C ASP A 82 9.01 33.65 -69.82
N VAL A 83 8.76 34.83 -70.38
CA VAL A 83 7.37 35.31 -70.59
C VAL A 83 6.80 34.60 -71.80
N GLY A 84 5.59 34.04 -71.67
CA GLY A 84 4.86 33.43 -72.76
C GLY A 84 3.45 33.99 -72.89
N PHE A 85 3.01 34.19 -74.13
CA PHE A 85 1.64 34.64 -74.44
C PHE A 85 0.80 33.49 -75.02
N TYR A 86 -0.31 33.15 -74.35
CA TYR A 86 -1.15 32.04 -74.78
C TYR A 86 -2.18 32.48 -75.83
N GLU A 87 -1.79 32.42 -77.11
CA GLU A 87 -2.54 32.90 -78.29
C GLU A 87 -4.05 32.58 -78.28
N VAL A 88 -4.44 31.39 -77.80
CA VAL A 88 -5.84 30.90 -77.80
C VAL A 88 -6.74 31.65 -76.80
N ARG A 89 -6.19 32.24 -75.73
CA ARG A 89 -6.95 33.01 -74.72
C ARG A 89 -6.49 34.45 -74.56
N GLY A 90 -5.35 34.83 -75.13
CA GLY A 90 -4.77 36.16 -74.95
C GLY A 90 -4.19 36.41 -73.55
N GLU A 91 -3.77 35.36 -72.84
CA GLU A 91 -3.25 35.47 -71.47
C GLU A 91 -1.71 35.51 -71.42
N PHE A 92 -1.17 36.44 -70.63
CA PHE A 92 0.24 36.43 -70.22
C PHE A 92 0.47 35.39 -69.11
N GLN A 93 1.59 34.69 -69.18
CA GLN A 93 2.04 33.72 -68.17
C GLN A 93 3.58 33.62 -68.17
N VAL A 94 4.18 33.21 -67.05
CA VAL A 94 5.60 32.84 -67.00
C VAL A 94 5.76 31.34 -67.24
N LEU A 95 6.57 30.97 -68.24
CA LEU A 95 6.95 29.61 -68.57
C LEU A 95 8.10 29.17 -67.65
N VAL A 96 7.77 28.41 -66.61
CA VAL A 96 8.72 28.11 -65.53
C VAL A 96 9.70 27.03 -65.97
N ARG A 97 11.01 27.34 -65.89
CA ARG A 97 12.12 26.41 -66.12
C ARG A 97 12.65 25.80 -64.82
N TYR A 98 12.80 26.62 -63.78
CA TYR A 98 13.37 26.25 -62.48
C TYR A 98 12.67 27.02 -61.34
N VAL A 99 12.62 26.42 -60.14
CA VAL A 99 12.08 27.04 -58.91
C VAL A 99 12.99 26.71 -57.73
N GLU A 100 13.37 27.73 -56.98
CA GLU A 100 14.06 27.66 -55.70
C GLU A 100 13.12 28.12 -54.58
N LYS A 101 13.03 27.34 -53.50
CA LYS A 101 12.16 27.64 -52.35
C LYS A 101 12.96 28.42 -51.30
N GLN A 102 12.59 29.69 -51.07
CA GLN A 102 13.29 30.55 -50.12
C GLN A 102 12.87 30.24 -48.69
N ASN A 103 13.52 29.24 -48.08
CA ASN A 103 13.27 28.79 -46.71
C ASN A 103 13.76 29.81 -45.65
N THR A 104 13.04 30.94 -45.50
CA THR A 104 13.18 31.88 -44.38
C THR A 104 13.06 31.18 -43.02
N LEU A 105 12.22 30.15 -42.93
CA LEU A 105 12.07 29.30 -41.75
C LEU A 105 13.39 28.59 -41.38
N GLY A 106 14.22 28.22 -42.36
CA GLY A 106 15.47 27.49 -42.14
C GLY A 106 16.56 28.35 -41.48
N SER A 107 16.65 29.64 -41.82
CA SER A 107 17.58 30.56 -41.14
C SER A 107 17.12 30.94 -39.74
N LEU A 108 15.80 31.01 -39.50
CA LEU A 108 15.21 31.16 -38.17
C LEU A 108 15.49 29.95 -37.26
N TYR A 109 15.31 28.72 -37.75
CA TYR A 109 15.71 27.52 -37.00
C TYR A 109 17.23 27.48 -36.74
N ALA A 110 18.07 27.87 -37.72
CA ALA A 110 19.53 27.94 -37.53
C ALA A 110 19.98 29.05 -36.54
N LYS A 111 19.15 30.08 -36.30
CA LYS A 111 19.32 31.05 -35.21
C LYS A 111 18.88 30.44 -33.87
N LEU A 112 17.71 29.80 -33.84
CA LEU A 112 17.13 29.17 -32.65
C LEU A 112 18.05 28.10 -32.06
N GLU A 113 18.60 27.20 -32.88
CA GLU A 113 19.46 26.12 -32.40
C GLU A 113 20.73 26.66 -31.72
N LYS A 114 21.34 27.73 -32.26
CA LYS A 114 22.51 28.40 -31.64
C LYS A 114 22.19 29.09 -30.32
N VAL A 115 21.01 29.69 -30.19
CA VAL A 115 20.56 30.30 -28.93
C VAL A 115 20.29 29.20 -27.89
N LYS A 116 19.68 28.09 -28.31
CA LYS A 116 19.42 26.89 -27.50
C LYS A 116 20.72 26.23 -27.02
N GLU A 117 21.72 26.07 -27.89
CA GLU A 117 23.07 25.61 -27.51
C GLU A 117 23.70 26.55 -26.46
N LYS A 118 23.77 27.86 -26.75
CA LYS A 118 24.31 28.90 -25.85
C LYS A 118 23.67 28.90 -24.46
N LEU A 119 22.33 28.86 -24.38
CA LEU A 119 21.60 28.86 -23.11
C LEU A 119 21.73 27.52 -22.35
N SER A 120 21.94 26.41 -23.08
CA SER A 120 22.26 25.09 -22.52
C SER A 120 23.67 25.04 -21.93
N GLU A 121 24.68 25.58 -22.62
CA GLU A 121 26.07 25.70 -22.12
C GLU A 121 26.15 26.56 -20.84
N LEU A 122 25.32 27.61 -20.75
CA LEU A 122 25.17 28.44 -19.55
C LEU A 122 24.37 27.75 -18.42
N GLY A 123 23.81 26.56 -18.68
CA GLY A 123 23.08 25.75 -17.69
C GLY A 123 21.70 26.28 -17.32
N TYR A 124 21.11 27.20 -18.10
CA TYR A 124 19.82 27.82 -17.78
C TYR A 124 18.62 26.87 -17.90
N PHE A 125 18.78 25.71 -18.54
CA PHE A 125 17.75 24.68 -18.64
C PHE A 125 17.78 23.67 -17.47
N ASP A 126 18.81 23.71 -16.62
CA ASP A 126 18.99 22.74 -15.53
C ASP A 126 17.85 22.80 -14.50
N GLU A 127 17.29 21.63 -14.15
CA GLU A 127 16.28 21.51 -13.09
C GLU A 127 16.72 22.10 -11.73
N LYS A 128 18.03 22.24 -11.48
CA LYS A 128 18.59 22.88 -10.28
C LYS A 128 18.18 24.35 -10.10
N HIS A 129 17.75 25.02 -11.18
CA HIS A 129 17.29 26.41 -11.17
C HIS A 129 15.77 26.56 -11.10
N LYS A 130 15.01 25.47 -11.37
CA LYS A 130 13.55 25.49 -11.45
C LYS A 130 12.93 25.31 -10.07
N ARG A 131 11.95 26.16 -9.74
CA ARG A 131 11.28 26.20 -8.45
C ARG A 131 10.02 25.34 -8.45
N ASP A 132 9.66 24.84 -7.28
CA ASP A 132 8.37 24.18 -7.06
C ASP A 132 7.22 25.20 -7.09
N LEU A 133 6.07 24.75 -7.61
CA LEU A 133 4.84 25.54 -7.59
C LEU A 133 4.20 25.52 -6.17
N PRO A 134 3.62 26.65 -5.71
CA PRO A 134 2.87 26.70 -4.46
C PRO A 134 1.70 25.70 -4.46
N LYS A 135 1.61 24.86 -3.43
CA LYS A 135 0.60 23.77 -3.35
C LYS A 135 -0.85 24.25 -3.16
N PHE A 136 -1.03 25.46 -2.64
CA PHE A 136 -2.33 26.07 -2.37
C PHE A 136 -2.27 27.57 -2.75
N PRO A 137 -2.19 27.90 -4.04
CA PRO A 137 -2.11 29.28 -4.50
C PRO A 137 -3.42 30.02 -4.21
N LYS A 138 -3.31 31.31 -3.93
CA LYS A 138 -4.42 32.25 -3.75
C LYS A 138 -4.51 33.24 -4.90
N ASN A 139 -3.37 33.65 -5.47
CA ASN A 139 -3.25 34.75 -6.41
C ASN A 139 -2.37 34.32 -7.60
N ILE A 140 -2.95 34.19 -8.79
CA ILE A 140 -2.25 33.77 -10.01
C ILE A 140 -2.04 34.98 -10.92
N GLY A 141 -0.80 35.24 -11.34
CA GLY A 141 -0.50 36.20 -12.42
C GLY A 141 -0.67 35.54 -13.79
N VAL A 142 -1.26 36.25 -14.76
CA VAL A 142 -1.47 35.73 -16.13
C VAL A 142 -1.02 36.76 -17.17
N VAL A 143 -0.07 36.39 -18.05
CA VAL A 143 0.36 37.19 -19.21
C VAL A 143 -0.21 36.56 -20.47
N THR A 144 -1.26 37.15 -21.03
CA THR A 144 -1.90 36.68 -22.28
C THR A 144 -2.80 37.76 -22.90
N ALA A 145 -3.40 37.47 -24.06
CA ALA A 145 -4.33 38.37 -24.75
C ALA A 145 -5.73 38.33 -24.12
N LEU A 146 -6.33 39.50 -23.85
CA LEU A 146 -7.66 39.64 -23.19
C LEU A 146 -8.80 38.93 -23.94
N THR A 147 -8.73 38.89 -25.27
CA THR A 147 -9.72 38.29 -26.16
C THR A 147 -9.39 36.85 -26.55
N GLY A 148 -8.28 36.28 -26.06
CA GLY A 148 -7.81 34.95 -26.41
C GLY A 148 -8.53 33.84 -25.65
N ALA A 149 -8.74 32.69 -26.32
CA ALA A 149 -9.32 31.49 -25.70
C ALA A 149 -8.56 31.04 -24.44
N ALA A 150 -7.23 31.15 -24.45
CA ALA A 150 -6.35 30.84 -23.32
C ALA A 150 -6.78 31.48 -21.99
N LEU A 151 -7.22 32.75 -22.02
CA LEU A 151 -7.66 33.44 -20.82
C LEU A 151 -8.99 32.86 -20.31
N GLN A 152 -9.91 32.55 -21.23
CA GLN A 152 -11.19 31.93 -20.89
C GLN A 152 -10.99 30.52 -20.32
N ASP A 153 -10.08 29.72 -20.89
CA ASP A 153 -9.75 28.39 -20.40
C ASP A 153 -9.06 28.43 -19.03
N ILE A 154 -8.14 29.37 -18.80
CA ILE A 154 -7.54 29.61 -17.48
C ILE A 154 -8.62 29.98 -16.45
N ILE A 155 -9.50 30.94 -16.75
CA ILE A 155 -10.56 31.38 -15.84
C ILE A 155 -11.54 30.23 -15.55
N LYS A 156 -12.05 29.57 -16.60
CA LYS A 156 -13.02 28.45 -16.53
C LYS A 156 -12.46 27.29 -15.71
N THR A 157 -11.23 26.87 -15.99
CA THR A 157 -10.58 25.75 -15.29
C THR A 157 -10.26 26.10 -13.84
N THR A 158 -9.78 27.33 -13.58
CA THR A 158 -9.54 27.81 -12.20
C THR A 158 -10.83 27.83 -11.39
N ARG A 159 -11.93 28.38 -11.95
CA ARG A 159 -13.23 28.45 -11.27
C ARG A 159 -13.85 27.06 -11.05
N LYS A 160 -13.60 26.08 -11.95
CA LYS A 160 -13.99 24.68 -11.79
C LYS A 160 -13.21 23.98 -10.66
N ARG A 161 -11.88 24.11 -10.61
CA ARG A 161 -11.04 23.40 -9.62
C ARG A 161 -11.07 24.07 -8.24
N PHE A 162 -10.90 25.40 -8.17
CA PHE A 162 -10.86 26.14 -6.91
C PHE A 162 -11.39 27.59 -7.08
N ASN A 163 -12.69 27.76 -6.86
CA ASN A 163 -13.38 29.03 -7.12
C ASN A 163 -12.91 30.26 -6.31
N SER A 164 -12.12 30.07 -5.25
CA SER A 164 -11.63 31.12 -4.33
C SER A 164 -10.33 31.80 -4.76
N ILE A 165 -9.75 31.45 -5.92
CA ILE A 165 -8.46 31.99 -6.40
C ILE A 165 -8.64 33.30 -7.16
N ASN A 166 -7.79 34.29 -6.89
CA ASN A 166 -7.71 35.55 -7.61
C ASN A 166 -6.81 35.40 -8.85
N ILE A 167 -7.17 36.09 -9.93
CA ILE A 167 -6.45 36.04 -11.22
C ILE A 167 -6.10 37.47 -11.62
N TYR A 168 -4.81 37.78 -11.65
CA TYR A 168 -4.24 39.09 -11.96
C TYR A 168 -3.74 39.06 -13.41
N ILE A 169 -4.45 39.73 -14.32
CA ILE A 169 -4.19 39.64 -15.76
C ILE A 169 -3.37 40.84 -16.22
N TYR A 170 -2.19 40.59 -16.78
CA TYR A 170 -1.48 41.58 -17.60
C TYR A 170 -1.87 41.36 -19.08
N PRO A 171 -2.49 42.35 -19.74
CA PRO A 171 -2.88 42.24 -21.14
C PRO A 171 -1.64 42.40 -22.04
N ALA A 172 -1.30 41.35 -22.78
CA ALA A 172 -0.16 41.34 -23.71
C ALA A 172 -0.55 40.74 -25.08
N LYS A 173 0.03 41.28 -26.16
CA LYS A 173 0.16 40.56 -27.42
C LYS A 173 1.02 39.32 -27.22
N VAL A 174 0.58 38.19 -27.76
CA VAL A 174 1.26 36.89 -27.70
C VAL A 174 1.55 36.32 -29.10
N GLN A 175 1.49 37.18 -30.12
CA GLN A 175 1.78 36.89 -31.52
C GLN A 175 2.05 38.18 -32.30
N GLY A 176 2.82 38.08 -33.39
CA GLY A 176 3.18 39.22 -34.24
C GLY A 176 4.25 40.15 -33.63
N ILE A 177 4.61 41.18 -34.40
CA ILE A 177 5.71 42.10 -34.09
C ILE A 177 5.43 42.86 -32.78
N GLY A 178 6.38 42.85 -31.84
CA GLY A 178 6.27 43.54 -30.55
C GLY A 178 5.65 42.69 -29.44
N ALA A 179 5.24 41.45 -29.71
CA ALA A 179 4.72 40.54 -28.69
C ALA A 179 5.78 40.18 -27.65
N GLU A 180 7.03 39.99 -28.08
CA GLU A 180 8.18 39.69 -27.24
C GLU A 180 8.36 40.74 -26.12
N GLN A 181 8.33 42.03 -26.47
CA GLN A 181 8.44 43.12 -25.49
C GLN A 181 7.22 43.24 -24.57
N GLU A 182 6.01 42.93 -25.06
CA GLU A 182 4.81 42.92 -24.21
C GLU A 182 4.77 41.74 -23.23
N ILE A 183 5.27 40.56 -23.63
CA ILE A 183 5.43 39.39 -22.76
C ILE A 183 6.43 39.68 -21.65
N ILE A 184 7.63 40.17 -21.99
CA ILE A 184 8.69 40.53 -21.01
C ILE A 184 8.15 41.55 -19.99
N LYS A 185 7.55 42.64 -20.48
CA LYS A 185 6.97 43.69 -19.65
C LYS A 185 5.83 43.18 -18.77
N GLY A 186 5.04 42.22 -19.24
CA GLY A 186 4.01 41.56 -18.46
C GLY A 186 4.57 40.73 -17.30
N ILE A 187 5.57 39.90 -17.59
CA ILE A 187 6.28 39.10 -16.59
C ILE A 187 6.93 40.03 -15.54
N GLU A 188 7.62 41.09 -15.96
CA GLU A 188 8.18 42.09 -15.04
C GLU A 188 7.13 42.78 -14.17
N THR A 189 5.96 43.11 -14.74
CA THR A 189 4.91 43.86 -14.05
C THR A 189 4.26 43.00 -12.96
N LEU A 190 3.93 41.74 -13.27
CA LEU A 190 3.40 40.81 -12.28
C LEU A 190 4.45 40.46 -11.20
N ASN A 191 5.74 40.40 -11.56
CA ASN A 191 6.85 40.22 -10.62
C ASN A 191 7.07 41.39 -9.63
N LYS A 192 6.39 42.53 -9.83
CA LYS A 192 6.39 43.68 -8.89
C LYS A 192 5.24 43.59 -7.87
N ILE A 193 4.29 42.66 -8.03
CA ILE A 193 3.15 42.45 -7.13
C ILE A 193 3.51 41.36 -6.11
N GLU A 194 3.72 41.73 -4.85
CA GLU A 194 4.14 40.80 -3.79
C GLU A 194 3.10 39.69 -3.55
N GLU A 195 1.82 40.00 -3.70
CA GLU A 195 0.70 39.09 -3.44
C GLU A 195 0.63 37.86 -4.37
N ILE A 196 1.21 37.94 -5.58
CA ILE A 196 1.11 36.87 -6.59
C ILE A 196 1.96 35.67 -6.17
N ASP A 197 1.37 34.47 -6.18
CA ASP A 197 2.04 33.23 -5.79
C ASP A 197 2.94 32.69 -6.92
N PHE A 198 2.45 32.71 -8.16
CA PHE A 198 3.17 32.30 -9.38
C PHE A 198 2.56 32.97 -10.63
N ILE A 199 3.28 32.91 -11.75
CA ILE A 199 2.88 33.49 -13.04
C ILE A 199 2.62 32.38 -14.06
N ILE A 200 1.61 32.55 -14.91
CA ILE A 200 1.39 31.81 -16.15
C ILE A 200 1.60 32.78 -17.30
N ALA A 201 2.57 32.52 -18.17
CA ALA A 201 2.76 33.29 -19.39
C ALA A 201 2.53 32.36 -20.58
N GLY A 202 1.57 32.71 -21.44
CA GLY A 202 1.12 31.75 -22.44
C GLY A 202 -0.07 32.14 -23.28
N ARG A 203 -0.56 31.15 -24.03
CA ARG A 203 -1.30 31.36 -25.27
C ARG A 203 -2.07 30.08 -25.67
N GLY A 204 -3.14 30.22 -26.45
CA GLY A 204 -3.80 29.12 -27.16
C GLY A 204 -3.19 28.91 -28.55
N GLY A 205 -3.29 27.68 -29.08
CA GLY A 205 -2.52 27.22 -30.24
C GLY A 205 -2.55 28.11 -31.50
N GLY A 206 -1.57 27.91 -32.37
CA GLY A 206 -1.42 28.57 -33.66
C GLY A 206 -0.30 27.93 -34.47
N SER A 207 0.15 28.60 -35.53
CA SER A 207 1.31 28.16 -36.31
C SER A 207 2.64 28.50 -35.59
N ILE A 208 3.74 27.87 -35.99
CA ILE A 208 5.05 28.08 -35.34
C ILE A 208 5.56 29.53 -35.51
N GLU A 209 5.17 30.18 -36.60
CA GLU A 209 5.43 31.59 -36.89
C GLU A 209 4.71 32.50 -35.90
N ASP A 210 3.44 32.23 -35.59
CA ASP A 210 2.72 33.00 -34.58
C ASP A 210 3.32 32.81 -33.18
N LEU A 211 3.81 31.59 -32.87
CA LEU A 211 4.43 31.24 -31.57
C LEU A 211 5.85 31.81 -31.42
N TRP A 212 6.46 32.35 -32.49
CA TRP A 212 7.89 32.65 -32.54
C TRP A 212 8.39 33.64 -31.48
N ALA A 213 7.52 34.54 -30.97
CA ALA A 213 7.86 35.44 -29.87
C ALA A 213 8.38 34.70 -28.61
N PHE A 214 7.94 33.45 -28.39
CA PHE A 214 8.36 32.60 -27.27
C PHE A 214 9.70 31.85 -27.52
N ASN A 215 10.30 32.05 -28.71
CA ASN A 215 11.59 31.54 -29.16
C ASN A 215 12.68 32.64 -29.26
N GLU A 216 12.41 33.87 -28.83
CA GLU A 216 13.42 34.93 -28.77
C GLU A 216 14.17 34.92 -27.42
N GLU A 217 15.48 35.19 -27.46
CA GLU A 217 16.39 35.02 -26.31
C GLU A 217 15.97 35.89 -25.12
N GLU A 218 15.53 37.12 -25.36
CA GLU A 218 15.08 38.05 -24.31
C GLU A 218 13.85 37.52 -23.55
N VAL A 219 12.91 36.87 -24.25
CA VAL A 219 11.73 36.26 -23.62
C VAL A 219 12.13 35.05 -22.81
N ALA A 220 12.98 34.16 -23.35
CA ALA A 220 13.51 33.02 -22.62
C ALA A 220 14.23 33.43 -21.33
N MET A 221 15.02 34.51 -21.37
CA MET A 221 15.68 35.08 -20.19
C MET A 221 14.71 35.78 -19.23
N ALA A 222 13.59 36.35 -19.69
CA ALA A 222 12.57 36.92 -18.81
C ALA A 222 11.79 35.84 -18.04
N PHE A 223 11.58 34.66 -18.63
CA PHE A 223 11.09 33.48 -17.91
C PHE A 223 12.09 33.04 -16.83
N PHE A 224 13.37 32.81 -17.20
CA PHE A 224 14.42 32.39 -16.25
C PHE A 224 14.60 33.36 -15.08
N ASN A 225 14.66 34.67 -15.36
CA ASN A 225 14.86 35.72 -14.36
C ASN A 225 13.58 36.13 -13.60
N SER A 226 12.44 35.47 -13.85
CA SER A 226 11.19 35.76 -13.12
C SER A 226 11.39 35.60 -11.62
N LYS A 227 10.95 36.56 -10.79
CA LYS A 227 11.09 36.51 -9.32
C LYS A 227 10.11 35.53 -8.67
N LYS A 228 8.92 35.40 -9.24
CA LYS A 228 7.90 34.40 -8.93
C LYS A 228 8.11 33.15 -9.81
N PRO A 229 7.78 31.94 -9.35
CA PRO A 229 7.73 30.75 -10.21
C PRO A 229 6.86 31.02 -11.44
N ILE A 230 7.30 30.56 -12.62
CA ILE A 230 6.62 30.81 -13.89
C ILE A 230 6.33 29.51 -14.66
N ILE A 231 5.12 29.43 -15.22
CA ILE A 231 4.68 28.35 -16.09
C ILE A 231 4.62 28.88 -17.53
N SER A 232 5.35 28.24 -18.45
CA SER A 232 5.13 28.42 -19.90
C SER A 232 3.91 27.60 -20.30
N ALA A 233 2.90 28.26 -20.89
CA ALA A 233 1.62 27.66 -21.25
C ALA A 233 1.29 27.95 -22.72
N VAL A 234 2.17 27.53 -23.63
CA VAL A 234 2.21 27.95 -25.05
C VAL A 234 2.15 26.78 -26.04
N GLY A 235 2.73 25.64 -25.67
CA GLY A 235 3.29 24.68 -26.63
C GLY A 235 2.29 23.84 -27.42
N HIS A 236 2.84 23.08 -28.37
CA HIS A 236 2.23 21.87 -28.92
C HIS A 236 2.93 20.63 -28.33
N GLU A 237 2.39 19.44 -28.58
CA GLU A 237 2.99 18.18 -28.06
C GLU A 237 4.32 17.79 -28.71
N ILE A 238 4.63 18.34 -29.90
CA ILE A 238 5.72 17.86 -30.77
C ILE A 238 7.01 18.67 -30.59
N ASP A 239 6.93 19.98 -30.35
CA ASP A 239 8.09 20.89 -30.29
C ASP A 239 8.17 21.64 -28.94
N PHE A 240 9.39 21.85 -28.45
CA PHE A 240 9.70 22.62 -27.24
C PHE A 240 10.20 24.03 -27.61
N LEU A 241 9.56 25.05 -27.04
CA LEU A 241 9.96 26.45 -27.22
C LEU A 241 11.05 26.84 -26.21
N LEU A 242 11.84 27.89 -26.47
CA LEU A 242 12.87 28.33 -25.51
C LEU A 242 12.28 28.73 -24.14
N SER A 243 11.10 29.39 -24.13
CA SER A 243 10.37 29.67 -22.89
C SER A 243 9.92 28.41 -22.13
N ASP A 244 9.65 27.28 -22.81
CA ASP A 244 9.32 26.01 -22.16
C ASP A 244 10.53 25.41 -21.42
N LEU A 245 11.74 25.67 -21.92
CA LEU A 245 12.99 25.15 -21.36
C LEU A 245 13.50 26.00 -20.18
N THR A 246 13.27 27.32 -20.20
CA THR A 246 13.67 28.25 -19.14
C THR A 246 12.62 28.48 -18.05
N ALA A 247 11.37 28.07 -18.25
CA ALA A 247 10.32 28.15 -17.23
C ALA A 247 10.56 27.17 -16.07
N ASP A 248 10.02 27.50 -14.89
CA ASP A 248 10.02 26.59 -13.73
C ASP A 248 9.22 25.31 -14.00
N LYS A 249 8.14 25.42 -14.79
CA LYS A 249 7.37 24.30 -15.36
C LYS A 249 6.87 24.61 -16.77
N ARG A 250 6.77 23.57 -17.61
CA ARG A 250 6.07 23.59 -18.91
C ARG A 250 4.63 23.08 -18.75
N ALA A 251 3.70 23.68 -19.49
CA ALA A 251 2.39 23.15 -19.78
C ALA A 251 2.10 23.22 -21.29
N ALA A 252 1.62 22.14 -21.87
CA ALA A 252 1.23 22.08 -23.29
C ALA A 252 -0.06 22.86 -23.58
N THR A 253 -0.85 23.24 -22.57
CA THR A 253 -2.02 24.12 -22.75
C THR A 253 -2.23 25.07 -21.55
N PRO A 254 -2.92 26.21 -21.75
CA PRO A 254 -3.42 27.06 -20.67
C PRO A 254 -4.29 26.31 -19.64
N THR A 255 -5.05 25.30 -20.09
CA THR A 255 -5.81 24.39 -19.22
C THR A 255 -4.87 23.55 -18.35
N GLN A 256 -3.88 22.89 -18.95
CA GLN A 256 -2.91 22.05 -18.23
C GLN A 256 -2.08 22.87 -17.23
N ALA A 257 -1.79 24.14 -17.52
CA ALA A 257 -1.10 25.03 -16.58
C ALA A 257 -1.88 25.20 -15.26
N ILE A 258 -3.22 25.21 -15.31
CA ILE A 258 -4.09 25.21 -14.13
C ILE A 258 -4.21 23.81 -13.52
N GLU A 259 -4.22 22.75 -14.34
CA GLU A 259 -4.27 21.38 -13.82
C GLU A 259 -3.01 20.97 -13.05
N LEU A 260 -1.85 21.53 -13.39
CA LEU A 260 -0.57 21.35 -12.71
C LEU A 260 -0.41 22.21 -11.44
N SER A 261 -1.17 23.30 -11.29
CA SER A 261 -0.91 24.33 -10.26
C SER A 261 -2.05 24.57 -9.25
N VAL A 262 -3.31 24.33 -9.65
CA VAL A 262 -4.49 24.60 -8.82
C VAL A 262 -5.13 23.27 -8.39
N PRO A 263 -5.11 22.87 -7.11
CA PRO A 263 -5.72 21.62 -6.67
C PRO A 263 -7.25 21.68 -6.71
N GLU A 264 -7.88 20.50 -6.84
CA GLU A 264 -9.34 20.38 -6.80
C GLU A 264 -9.88 20.46 -5.38
N LYS A 265 -10.67 21.51 -5.12
CA LYS A 265 -11.32 21.80 -3.85
C LYS A 265 -12.20 20.65 -3.35
N GLU A 266 -12.91 19.98 -4.26
CA GLU A 266 -13.79 18.86 -3.92
C GLU A 266 -12.98 17.66 -3.39
N ASN A 267 -11.92 17.27 -4.09
CA ASN A 267 -11.03 16.18 -3.66
C ASN A 267 -10.40 16.51 -2.30
N LEU A 268 -9.98 17.77 -2.06
CA LEU A 268 -9.47 18.21 -0.76
C LEU A 268 -10.52 18.11 0.36
N LEU A 269 -11.79 18.43 0.09
CA LEU A 269 -12.88 18.29 1.07
C LEU A 269 -13.17 16.82 1.38
N GLN A 270 -13.15 15.95 0.37
CA GLN A 270 -13.32 14.51 0.54
C GLN A 270 -12.15 13.90 1.33
N ASP A 271 -10.91 14.32 1.05
CA ASP A 271 -9.70 13.91 1.78
C ASP A 271 -9.75 14.32 3.26
N LEU A 272 -10.20 15.55 3.55
CA LEU A 272 -10.40 16.03 4.92
C LEU A 272 -11.47 15.23 5.65
N LYS A 273 -12.62 14.96 5.01
CA LYS A 273 -13.72 14.16 5.58
C LYS A 273 -13.32 12.69 5.81
N ALA A 274 -12.53 12.11 4.91
CA ALA A 274 -11.98 10.77 5.08
C ALA A 274 -11.03 10.70 6.29
N ARG A 275 -10.18 11.71 6.47
CA ARG A 275 -9.28 11.85 7.63
C ARG A 275 -10.05 12.07 8.93
N GLU A 276 -11.10 12.88 8.94
CA GLU A 276 -12.01 13.08 10.07
C GLU A 276 -12.65 11.76 10.52
N ILE A 277 -13.24 11.01 9.59
CA ILE A 277 -13.85 9.70 9.85
C ILE A 277 -12.81 8.71 10.39
N TYR A 278 -11.60 8.68 9.80
CA TYR A 278 -10.51 7.80 10.22
C TYR A 278 -10.02 8.12 11.64
N ILE A 279 -9.77 9.39 11.96
CA ILE A 279 -9.37 9.84 13.30
C ILE A 279 -10.47 9.53 14.32
N THR A 280 -11.74 9.78 13.98
CA THR A 280 -12.89 9.47 14.84
C THR A 280 -12.98 7.98 15.14
N LYS A 281 -12.75 7.11 14.13
CA LYS A 281 -12.70 5.65 14.29
C LYS A 281 -11.55 5.20 15.19
N LEU A 282 -10.36 5.79 15.04
CA LEU A 282 -9.21 5.50 15.92
C LEU A 282 -9.47 5.92 17.36
N LEU A 283 -9.94 7.15 17.60
CA LEU A 283 -10.25 7.66 18.93
C LEU A 283 -11.33 6.81 19.63
N LYS A 284 -12.40 6.45 18.92
CA LYS A 284 -13.43 5.55 19.44
C LYS A 284 -12.85 4.17 19.77
N SER A 285 -12.06 3.58 18.88
CA SER A 285 -11.44 2.27 19.11
C SER A 285 -10.51 2.27 20.33
N TYR A 286 -9.74 3.34 20.52
CA TYR A 286 -8.87 3.54 21.68
C TYR A 286 -9.67 3.64 22.98
N VAL A 287 -10.69 4.50 23.04
CA VAL A 287 -11.59 4.65 24.20
C VAL A 287 -12.32 3.34 24.52
N ASP A 288 -12.83 2.64 23.52
CA ASP A 288 -13.52 1.36 23.72
C ASP A 288 -12.54 0.24 24.15
N ASN A 289 -11.25 0.34 23.80
CA ASN A 289 -10.21 -0.55 24.33
C ASN A 289 -9.89 -0.26 25.80
N MET A 290 -9.72 1.01 26.18
CA MET A 290 -9.53 1.40 27.58
C MET A 290 -10.72 0.98 28.47
N LYS A 291 -11.96 1.08 27.95
CA LYS A 291 -13.15 0.56 28.65
C LYS A 291 -13.08 -0.95 28.87
N ARG A 292 -12.71 -1.75 27.85
CA ARG A 292 -12.54 -3.20 27.98
C ARG A 292 -11.45 -3.55 29.00
N GLU A 293 -10.31 -2.86 28.94
CA GLU A 293 -9.19 -3.06 29.87
C GLU A 293 -9.57 -2.70 31.32
N LEU A 294 -10.34 -1.63 31.52
CA LEU A 294 -10.90 -1.26 32.82
C LEU A 294 -11.89 -2.31 33.33
N LEU A 295 -12.82 -2.78 32.48
CA LEU A 295 -13.77 -3.84 32.84
C LEU A 295 -13.03 -5.13 33.24
N LEU A 296 -12.07 -5.59 32.44
CA LEU A 296 -11.25 -6.77 32.78
C LEU A 296 -10.48 -6.62 34.10
N ARG A 297 -10.05 -5.40 34.47
CA ARG A 297 -9.46 -5.12 35.79
C ARG A 297 -10.51 -5.17 36.91
N VAL A 298 -11.67 -4.54 36.74
CA VAL A 298 -12.78 -4.54 37.71
C VAL A 298 -13.37 -5.95 37.90
N GLU A 299 -13.33 -6.78 36.86
CA GLU A 299 -13.82 -8.15 36.88
C GLU A 299 -12.79 -9.19 37.34
N ASN A 300 -11.54 -8.78 37.56
CA ASN A 300 -10.47 -9.66 38.00
C ASN A 300 -10.85 -10.39 39.29
N TYR A 301 -10.89 -11.73 39.22
CA TYR A 301 -11.26 -12.64 40.30
C TYR A 301 -10.49 -12.36 41.60
N HIS A 302 -9.20 -12.00 41.53
CA HIS A 302 -8.38 -11.71 42.70
C HIS A 302 -8.78 -10.41 43.40
N LEU A 303 -9.18 -9.37 42.65
CA LEU A 303 -9.67 -8.12 43.24
C LEU A 303 -11.08 -8.28 43.81
N LYS A 304 -11.97 -8.99 43.11
CA LYS A 304 -13.32 -9.31 43.59
C LYS A 304 -13.31 -10.18 44.85
N ASN A 305 -12.40 -11.15 44.96
CA ASN A 305 -12.31 -12.06 46.11
C ASN A 305 -11.31 -11.65 47.20
N PHE A 306 -10.55 -10.57 47.03
CA PHE A 306 -9.63 -10.09 48.07
C PHE A 306 -10.30 -9.92 49.46
N PRO A 307 -11.53 -9.36 49.58
CA PRO A 307 -12.23 -9.29 50.87
C PRO A 307 -12.52 -10.68 51.46
N ASN A 308 -12.90 -11.65 50.62
CA ASN A 308 -13.15 -13.03 51.03
C ASN A 308 -11.85 -13.70 51.50
N THR A 309 -10.74 -13.51 50.78
CA THR A 309 -9.43 -14.02 51.21
C THR A 309 -9.01 -13.46 52.57
N ILE A 310 -9.23 -12.16 52.83
CA ILE A 310 -8.96 -11.53 54.13
C ILE A 310 -9.89 -12.07 55.23
N ASN A 311 -11.17 -12.33 54.92
CA ASN A 311 -12.10 -12.91 55.89
C ASN A 311 -11.75 -14.36 56.24
N ASN A 312 -11.51 -15.23 55.26
CA ASN A 312 -11.09 -16.61 55.48
C ASN A 312 -9.78 -16.69 56.30
N LEU A 313 -8.84 -15.75 56.09
CA LEU A 313 -7.61 -15.65 56.90
C LEU A 313 -7.89 -15.21 58.34
N ARG A 314 -8.85 -14.31 58.57
CA ARG A 314 -9.30 -13.93 59.93
C ARG A 314 -10.00 -15.08 60.64
N GLU A 315 -10.88 -15.80 59.95
CA GLU A 315 -11.55 -17.00 60.47
C GLU A 315 -10.52 -18.05 60.87
N SER A 316 -9.54 -18.36 60.01
CA SER A 316 -8.49 -19.33 60.35
C SER A 316 -7.55 -18.86 61.47
N ILE A 317 -7.39 -17.55 61.70
CA ILE A 317 -6.69 -17.03 62.90
C ILE A 317 -7.51 -17.34 64.16
N VAL A 318 -8.82 -17.07 64.15
CA VAL A 318 -9.72 -17.34 65.29
C VAL A 318 -9.81 -18.84 65.59
N GLU A 319 -9.94 -19.70 64.57
CA GLU A 319 -9.89 -21.15 64.71
C GLU A 319 -8.59 -21.62 65.38
N LYS A 320 -7.44 -21.08 64.96
CA LYS A 320 -6.12 -21.42 65.53
C LYS A 320 -5.95 -20.90 66.95
N GLU A 321 -6.54 -19.76 67.29
CA GLU A 321 -6.53 -19.23 68.66
C GLU A 321 -7.36 -20.12 69.60
N ILE A 322 -8.54 -20.57 69.17
CA ILE A 322 -9.38 -21.52 69.90
C ILE A 322 -8.64 -22.86 70.07
N GLN A 323 -8.12 -23.46 69.00
CA GLN A 323 -7.37 -24.72 69.05
C GLN A 323 -6.13 -24.62 69.96
N LEU A 324 -5.38 -23.51 69.89
CA LEU A 324 -4.23 -23.28 70.76
C LEU A 324 -4.64 -23.23 72.23
N LYS A 325 -5.76 -22.56 72.55
CA LYS A 325 -6.29 -22.48 73.90
C LYS A 325 -6.72 -23.84 74.44
N GLU A 326 -7.50 -24.60 73.66
CA GLU A 326 -7.96 -25.95 74.05
C GLU A 326 -6.78 -26.92 74.28
N ILE A 327 -5.77 -26.88 73.40
CA ILE A 327 -4.54 -27.66 73.55
C ILE A 327 -3.77 -27.23 74.81
N MET A 328 -3.68 -25.93 75.10
CA MET A 328 -3.00 -25.41 76.29
C MET A 328 -3.72 -25.82 77.59
N GLU A 329 -5.04 -25.70 77.64
CA GLU A 329 -5.86 -26.10 78.80
C GLU A 329 -5.77 -27.62 79.03
N SER A 330 -5.87 -28.43 77.97
CA SER A 330 -5.68 -29.89 78.02
C SER A 330 -4.27 -30.28 78.49
N PHE A 331 -3.22 -29.62 77.97
CA PHE A 331 -1.85 -29.85 78.40
C PHE A 331 -1.63 -29.51 79.89
N LEU A 332 -2.14 -28.37 80.35
CA LEU A 332 -2.06 -27.96 81.75
C LEU A 332 -2.81 -28.94 82.68
N ALA A 333 -4.01 -29.39 82.28
CA ALA A 333 -4.76 -30.41 83.00
C ALA A 333 -3.99 -31.75 83.08
N GLN A 334 -3.39 -32.21 81.98
CA GLN A 334 -2.54 -33.40 81.99
C GLN A 334 -1.32 -33.27 82.91
N LYS A 335 -0.62 -32.13 82.89
CA LYS A 335 0.52 -31.88 83.79
C LYS A 335 0.08 -31.85 85.26
N ARG A 336 -1.09 -31.27 85.54
CA ARG A 336 -1.69 -31.28 86.88
C ARG A 336 -2.01 -32.70 87.37
N ASN A 337 -2.67 -33.52 86.55
CA ASN A 337 -2.99 -34.90 86.89
C ASN A 337 -1.70 -35.75 87.11
N ILE A 338 -0.65 -35.51 86.34
CA ILE A 338 0.68 -36.15 86.51
C ILE A 338 1.38 -35.68 87.81
N PHE A 339 1.12 -34.47 88.27
CA PHE A 339 1.64 -33.94 89.53
C PHE A 339 0.87 -34.49 90.74
N GLU A 340 -0.46 -34.47 90.70
CA GLU A 340 -1.33 -34.99 91.76
C GLU A 340 -1.11 -36.50 91.95
N THR A 341 -1.07 -37.30 90.87
CA THR A 341 -0.74 -38.74 90.97
C THR A 341 0.69 -39.05 91.45
N LYS A 342 1.63 -38.10 91.38
CA LYS A 342 2.95 -38.22 92.04
C LYS A 342 2.86 -37.94 93.54
N ILE A 343 2.06 -36.96 93.97
CA ILE A 343 1.76 -36.70 95.38
C ILE A 343 1.07 -37.91 96.03
N ASP A 344 0.12 -38.53 95.33
CA ASP A 344 -0.55 -39.74 95.82
C ASP A 344 0.43 -40.90 95.99
N LYS A 345 1.34 -41.13 95.05
CA LYS A 345 2.38 -42.17 95.17
C LYS A 345 3.29 -41.93 96.38
N ILE A 346 3.70 -40.69 96.64
CA ILE A 346 4.47 -40.33 97.84
C ILE A 346 3.64 -40.57 99.11
N SER A 347 2.35 -40.28 99.07
CA SER A 347 1.42 -40.46 100.19
C SER A 347 1.13 -41.93 100.51
N VAL A 348 1.09 -42.80 99.49
CA VAL A 348 0.97 -44.26 99.64
C VAL A 348 2.26 -44.91 100.15
N LEU A 349 3.43 -44.41 99.72
CA LEU A 349 4.74 -44.91 100.18
C LEU A 349 5.13 -44.44 101.59
N ASN A 350 4.35 -43.58 102.24
CA ASN A 350 4.61 -43.12 103.60
C ASN A 350 4.28 -44.22 104.64
N PRO A 351 5.28 -44.75 105.40
CA PRO A 351 5.07 -45.87 106.33
C PRO A 351 4.03 -45.60 107.43
N ILE A 352 3.84 -44.33 107.80
CA ILE A 352 2.84 -43.91 108.80
C ILE A 352 1.43 -44.25 108.33
N ASN A 353 1.16 -44.17 107.02
CA ASN A 353 -0.16 -44.50 106.46
C ASN A 353 -0.41 -46.01 106.42
N THR A 354 0.63 -46.84 106.33
CA THR A 354 0.53 -48.30 106.51
C THR A 354 0.20 -48.66 107.95
N LEU A 355 0.90 -48.07 108.93
CA LEU A 355 0.61 -48.28 110.37
C LEU A 355 -0.80 -47.79 110.76
N LYS A 356 -1.27 -46.65 110.20
CA LYS A 356 -2.64 -46.15 110.39
C LYS A 356 -3.73 -47.11 109.91
N ARG A 357 -3.44 -47.99 108.94
CA ARG A 357 -4.38 -49.00 108.41
C ARG A 357 -4.49 -50.26 109.29
N GLY A 358 -3.84 -50.28 110.46
CA GLY A 358 -3.87 -51.42 111.40
C GLY A 358 -2.79 -52.48 111.17
N TYR A 359 -1.97 -52.32 110.13
CA TYR A 359 -0.77 -53.14 109.97
C TYR A 359 0.28 -52.79 111.03
N THR A 360 1.06 -53.78 111.44
CA THR A 360 2.16 -53.63 112.40
C THR A 360 3.47 -54.08 111.78
N VAL A 361 4.60 -53.71 112.41
CA VAL A 361 5.92 -54.20 112.01
C VAL A 361 6.54 -54.96 113.18
N SER A 362 6.60 -56.29 113.06
CA SER A 362 7.25 -57.15 114.06
C SER A 362 8.75 -57.28 113.81
N GLN A 363 9.51 -57.28 114.90
CA GLN A 363 10.97 -57.28 114.90
C GLN A 363 11.49 -58.20 116.00
N ILE A 364 12.60 -58.90 115.75
CA ILE A 364 13.38 -59.64 116.75
C ILE A 364 14.80 -59.10 116.69
N LYS A 365 15.41 -58.79 117.84
CA LYS A 365 16.80 -58.28 117.94
C LYS A 365 17.07 -57.07 116.99
N ASN A 366 16.08 -56.16 116.87
CA ASN A 366 16.01 -55.03 115.94
C ASN A 366 16.00 -55.37 114.42
N LYS A 367 16.01 -56.64 114.01
CA LYS A 367 15.76 -57.05 112.62
C LYS A 367 14.25 -57.16 112.38
N ARG A 368 13.74 -56.65 111.26
CA ARG A 368 12.36 -56.92 110.80
C ARG A 368 12.21 -58.41 110.47
N ILE A 369 11.06 -58.96 110.83
CA ILE A 369 10.58 -60.28 110.40
C ILE A 369 9.89 -60.11 109.05
N ASP A 370 10.26 -60.92 108.05
CA ASP A 370 9.58 -60.98 106.76
C ASP A 370 9.08 -62.39 106.41
N VAL A 371 9.69 -63.44 106.96
CA VAL A 371 9.23 -64.83 106.84
C VAL A 371 9.18 -65.55 108.20
N LEU A 372 8.43 -66.65 108.30
CA LEU A 372 8.32 -67.43 109.54
C LEU A 372 9.66 -68.08 109.97
N ASP A 373 10.64 -68.11 109.07
CA ASP A 373 12.00 -68.59 109.32
C ASP A 373 12.89 -67.56 110.04
N ASP A 374 12.53 -66.26 110.07
CA ASP A 374 13.26 -65.20 110.78
C ASP A 374 13.14 -65.26 112.32
N ILE A 375 12.48 -66.29 112.85
CA ILE A 375 11.97 -66.39 114.22
C ILE A 375 12.46 -67.71 114.84
N GLU A 376 12.76 -67.77 116.14
CA GLU A 376 12.82 -69.05 116.89
C GLU A 376 11.79 -69.14 118.02
N ILE A 377 11.55 -70.35 118.53
CA ILE A 377 10.62 -70.55 119.66
C ILE A 377 11.30 -70.04 120.93
N ASN A 378 10.55 -69.27 121.72
CA ASN A 378 11.00 -68.41 122.83
C ASN A 378 11.75 -67.13 122.45
N ASP A 379 11.83 -66.73 121.17
CA ASP A 379 12.33 -65.38 120.82
C ASP A 379 11.40 -64.28 121.39
N GLU A 380 12.03 -63.20 121.86
CA GLU A 380 11.35 -61.96 122.23
C GLU A 380 11.11 -61.10 120.97
N MET A 381 9.84 -60.98 120.60
CA MET A 381 9.36 -60.25 119.43
C MET A 381 8.74 -58.91 119.85
N VAL A 382 9.23 -57.83 119.26
CA VAL A 382 8.74 -56.46 119.42
C VAL A 382 7.85 -56.09 118.23
N THR A 383 6.55 -55.91 118.45
CA THR A 383 5.58 -55.51 117.43
C THR A 383 5.31 -54.01 117.52
N ILE A 384 5.66 -53.26 116.48
CA ILE A 384 5.47 -51.81 116.38
C ILE A 384 4.08 -51.49 115.84
N LEU A 385 3.34 -50.65 116.58
CA LEU A 385 2.02 -50.12 116.26
C LEU A 385 2.12 -48.65 115.80
N LYS A 386 0.98 -48.04 115.43
CA LYS A 386 0.87 -46.62 115.06
C LYS A 386 1.28 -45.63 116.18
N ASP A 387 1.21 -46.08 117.43
CA ASP A 387 1.23 -45.28 118.66
C ASP A 387 2.04 -45.92 119.81
N GLY A 388 2.65 -47.09 119.60
CA GLY A 388 3.38 -47.80 120.65
C GLY A 388 4.11 -49.05 120.17
N LYS A 389 4.58 -49.86 121.12
CA LYS A 389 5.20 -51.17 120.87
C LYS A 389 4.66 -52.20 121.87
N VAL A 390 4.41 -53.41 121.40
CA VAL A 390 4.09 -54.60 122.22
C VAL A 390 5.30 -55.53 122.22
N ILE A 391 5.58 -56.16 123.36
CA ILE A 391 6.62 -57.19 123.50
C ILE A 391 5.94 -58.53 123.77
N SER A 392 6.30 -59.54 122.99
CA SER A 392 5.68 -60.87 122.96
C SER A 392 6.76 -61.95 122.94
N ILE A 393 6.46 -63.15 123.43
CA ILE A 393 7.34 -64.33 123.33
C ILE A 393 6.71 -65.35 122.38
N VAL A 394 7.49 -65.84 121.42
CA VAL A 394 7.04 -66.81 120.41
C VAL A 394 6.83 -68.19 121.07
N LYS A 395 5.58 -68.66 121.15
CA LYS A 395 5.25 -69.95 121.78
C LYS A 395 5.34 -71.15 120.83
N GLU A 396 4.97 -70.98 119.57
CA GLU A 396 4.90 -72.05 118.57
C GLU A 396 5.05 -71.47 117.15
N LYS A 397 5.31 -72.33 116.16
CA LYS A 397 5.28 -72.00 114.73
C LYS A 397 4.27 -72.91 114.03
N ILE A 398 3.40 -72.34 113.21
CA ILE A 398 2.41 -73.07 112.39
C ILE A 398 2.64 -72.68 110.93
N TYR A 399 2.80 -73.68 110.05
CA TYR A 399 2.92 -73.48 108.61
C TYR A 399 1.62 -73.89 107.90
N GLU A 400 0.84 -72.91 107.45
CA GLU A 400 -0.32 -73.18 106.59
C GLU A 400 0.08 -73.17 105.10
N LYS A 401 -0.14 -74.27 104.39
CA LYS A 401 0.04 -74.35 102.93
C LYS A 401 -1.16 -73.72 102.21
N ILE A 402 -1.19 -72.39 102.15
CA ILE A 402 -2.16 -71.64 101.37
C ILE A 402 -1.81 -71.74 99.88
N LEU A 403 -2.64 -72.47 99.11
CA LEU A 403 -2.44 -72.75 97.69
C LEU A 403 -3.39 -71.90 96.83
N ILE A 404 -3.02 -70.65 96.58
CA ILE A 404 -3.85 -69.72 95.78
C ILE A 404 -3.74 -70.06 94.28
N SER A 405 -4.86 -70.51 93.74
CA SER A 405 -4.98 -71.01 92.37
C SER A 405 -5.32 -69.90 91.36
N LEU A 406 -4.51 -69.78 90.30
CA LEU A 406 -4.84 -69.54 88.88
C LEU A 406 -5.77 -68.37 88.44
N PHE A 407 -6.43 -67.63 89.33
CA PHE A 407 -7.53 -66.71 88.99
C PHE A 407 -7.09 -65.38 88.32
N LEU A 408 -5.77 -65.15 88.19
CA LEU A 408 -5.19 -63.87 87.72
C LEU A 408 -4.86 -63.81 86.22
N ILE A 409 -5.06 -64.90 85.46
CA ILE A 409 -4.55 -65.04 84.09
C ILE A 409 -5.62 -64.81 83.00
N ILE A 410 -6.90 -64.95 83.32
CA ILE A 410 -8.00 -64.99 82.33
C ILE A 410 -8.53 -63.59 81.93
N SER A 411 -8.18 -62.52 82.67
CA SER A 411 -8.73 -61.17 82.49
C SER A 411 -8.04 -60.28 81.43
N VAL A 412 -7.05 -60.80 80.68
CA VAL A 412 -6.15 -59.98 79.83
C VAL A 412 -6.28 -60.24 78.32
N ILE A 413 -6.82 -61.39 77.89
CA ILE A 413 -6.88 -61.75 76.46
C ILE A 413 -8.28 -62.29 76.13
N GLY A 414 -9.11 -61.47 75.48
CA GLY A 414 -10.44 -61.89 75.05
C GLY A 414 -11.33 -60.79 74.48
N LEU A 415 -11.08 -60.37 73.23
CA LEU A 415 -12.09 -60.26 72.14
C LEU A 415 -11.56 -59.42 70.96
N SER A 416 -11.49 -60.04 69.77
CA SER A 416 -11.35 -59.35 68.48
C SER A 416 -11.86 -60.25 67.34
N GLU A 417 -12.66 -59.66 66.44
CA GLU A 417 -13.08 -60.13 65.10
C GLU A 417 -14.15 -61.23 64.91
N SER A 418 -15.19 -60.85 64.15
CA SER A 418 -16.20 -61.66 63.43
C SER A 418 -17.20 -60.68 62.77
N GLU A 419 -17.70 -60.76 61.53
CA GLU A 419 -17.41 -61.53 60.29
C GLU A 419 -17.84 -60.62 59.07
N ARG A 420 -17.50 -60.82 57.78
CA ARG A 420 -17.95 -61.83 56.78
C ARG A 420 -19.47 -62.07 56.74
N GLU A 421 -20.16 -62.34 55.62
CA GLU A 421 -19.89 -62.29 54.16
C GLU A 421 -21.25 -62.33 53.41
N THR A 422 -21.34 -61.97 52.11
CA THR A 422 -22.22 -62.60 51.07
C THR A 422 -22.26 -61.84 49.73
N GLY A 423 -22.64 -62.52 48.64
CA GLY A 423 -22.99 -61.95 47.33
C GLY A 423 -23.57 -63.00 46.36
N ILE A 424 -24.49 -62.61 45.45
CA ILE A 424 -25.20 -63.40 44.40
C ILE A 424 -26.20 -62.42 43.71
N THR A 425 -26.57 -62.39 42.41
CA THR A 425 -26.12 -62.97 41.11
C THR A 425 -26.51 -61.99 39.98
N ALA A 426 -26.43 -62.37 38.69
CA ALA A 426 -26.84 -61.57 37.51
C ALA A 426 -27.86 -62.32 36.61
N GLU A 427 -28.68 -61.60 35.82
CA GLU A 427 -29.10 -62.04 34.45
C GLU A 427 -29.85 -60.97 33.61
N ARG A 428 -29.46 -60.84 32.32
CA ARG A 428 -30.21 -60.87 31.03
C ARG A 428 -31.44 -59.99 30.63
N ASN A 429 -31.57 -59.92 29.28
CA ASN A 429 -32.70 -59.54 28.39
C ASN A 429 -32.98 -58.02 28.14
N GLU A 430 -33.48 -57.54 26.97
CA GLU A 430 -33.59 -58.05 25.57
C GLU A 430 -33.90 -56.86 24.60
N THR A 431 -33.76 -57.04 23.28
CA THR A 431 -34.20 -56.15 22.15
C THR A 431 -35.52 -56.66 21.50
N PRO A 432 -36.12 -56.17 20.38
CA PRO A 432 -35.78 -55.11 19.39
C PRO A 432 -36.93 -54.09 19.09
N VAL A 433 -36.91 -53.24 18.05
CA VAL A 433 -37.41 -53.46 16.65
C VAL A 433 -37.02 -52.20 15.80
N THR A 434 -36.09 -52.30 14.83
CA THR A 434 -36.26 -52.27 13.33
C THR A 434 -36.98 -51.04 12.72
N GLN A 435 -36.32 -50.19 11.89
CA GLN A 435 -36.09 -50.24 10.41
C GLN A 435 -37.30 -49.74 9.56
N THR A 436 -37.20 -49.26 8.30
CA THR A 436 -36.24 -49.51 7.18
C THR A 436 -36.12 -48.32 6.18
N GLU A 437 -35.35 -48.51 5.10
CA GLU A 437 -35.00 -47.61 3.96
C GLU A 437 -36.17 -47.40 2.95
N THR A 438 -36.12 -46.55 1.89
CA THR A 438 -35.41 -46.75 0.58
C THR A 438 -35.32 -45.45 -0.27
N SER A 439 -35.30 -45.50 -1.63
CA SER A 439 -34.50 -44.61 -2.52
C SER A 439 -35.16 -44.15 -3.86
N THR A 440 -34.38 -43.42 -4.70
CA THR A 440 -34.54 -43.16 -6.19
C THR A 440 -35.73 -42.29 -6.70
N SER A 441 -35.75 -41.62 -7.88
CA SER A 441 -34.73 -41.10 -8.85
C SER A 441 -35.38 -40.25 -9.99
N THR A 442 -34.62 -39.40 -10.73
CA THR A 442 -34.82 -38.95 -12.17
C THR A 442 -36.12 -38.15 -12.56
N GLU A 443 -36.31 -37.39 -13.67
CA GLU A 443 -35.51 -36.91 -14.84
C GLU A 443 -36.16 -35.71 -15.63
N SER A 444 -35.41 -35.06 -16.55
CA SER A 444 -35.83 -34.21 -17.73
C SER A 444 -36.57 -32.85 -17.49
N GLY A 445 -36.63 -31.87 -18.43
CA GLY A 445 -36.02 -31.71 -19.78
C GLY A 445 -36.54 -30.47 -20.57
N THR A 446 -35.92 -30.15 -21.74
CA THR A 446 -36.30 -29.15 -22.81
C THR A 446 -36.23 -27.63 -22.53
N ASP A 447 -36.25 -26.72 -23.52
CA ASP A 447 -35.46 -26.53 -24.79
C ASP A 447 -35.72 -25.09 -25.37
N ASP A 448 -35.23 -24.78 -26.58
CA ASP A 448 -35.30 -23.51 -27.36
C ASP A 448 -34.48 -22.33 -26.77
N GLY A 449 -33.94 -21.38 -27.56
CA GLY A 449 -33.86 -21.22 -29.01
C GLY A 449 -33.12 -19.89 -29.32
N GLY A 450 -32.25 -19.84 -30.33
CA GLY A 450 -31.29 -18.72 -30.51
C GLY A 450 -31.61 -17.75 -31.66
N GLU A 451 -30.94 -16.58 -31.69
CA GLU A 451 -30.86 -15.75 -32.90
C GLU A 451 -29.63 -14.80 -32.96
N THR A 452 -29.14 -14.62 -34.19
CA THR A 452 -28.34 -13.51 -34.78
C THR A 452 -26.98 -13.06 -34.19
N VAL A 453 -26.24 -12.30 -35.02
CA VAL A 453 -24.86 -11.84 -34.84
C VAL A 453 -24.81 -10.33 -35.10
N GLU A 454 -24.33 -9.55 -34.13
CA GLU A 454 -23.89 -8.15 -34.35
C GLU A 454 -22.58 -7.86 -33.62
N ASN A 455 -21.67 -7.18 -34.32
CA ASN A 455 -20.39 -6.65 -33.81
C ASN A 455 -19.81 -5.71 -34.91
N PRO A 456 -19.01 -4.66 -34.63
CA PRO A 456 -18.64 -4.06 -33.33
C PRO A 456 -18.71 -2.50 -33.33
N GLU A 457 -19.60 -1.84 -32.59
CA GLU A 457 -19.54 -0.37 -32.42
C GLU A 457 -19.44 0.14 -30.97
N GLN A 458 -18.25 0.70 -30.69
CA GLN A 458 -17.98 1.81 -29.75
C GLN A 458 -18.32 1.61 -28.26
N GLN A 459 -17.35 1.07 -27.50
CA GLN A 459 -17.32 1.17 -26.04
C GLN A 459 -17.32 2.65 -25.60
N LYS A 460 -18.29 3.06 -24.77
CA LYS A 460 -18.41 4.45 -24.28
C LYS A 460 -17.38 4.75 -23.18
N THR A 461 -16.85 5.97 -23.19
CA THR A 461 -15.84 6.43 -22.23
C THR A 461 -16.46 7.12 -21.02
N THR A 462 -15.93 6.81 -19.83
CA THR A 462 -16.17 7.60 -18.61
C THR A 462 -14.85 7.79 -17.88
N ALA A 463 -14.49 9.04 -17.53
CA ALA A 463 -13.32 9.39 -16.73
C ALA A 463 -11.94 8.87 -17.20
N GLY A 464 -11.73 8.71 -18.51
CA GLY A 464 -10.39 8.51 -19.10
C GLY A 464 -9.80 7.10 -18.98
N PHE A 465 -10.46 6.20 -18.26
CA PHE A 465 -10.18 4.76 -18.36
C PHE A 465 -11.10 4.13 -19.41
N TYR A 466 -10.53 3.28 -20.26
CA TYR A 466 -11.33 2.32 -21.03
C TYR A 466 -11.80 1.24 -20.06
N GLU A 467 -13.12 1.04 -19.93
CA GLU A 467 -13.66 -0.10 -19.19
C GLU A 467 -13.54 -1.34 -20.07
N TYR A 468 -12.62 -2.25 -19.71
CA TYR A 468 -12.35 -3.46 -20.47
C TYR A 468 -13.31 -4.59 -20.08
N ARG A 469 -13.82 -4.56 -18.84
CA ARG A 469 -14.91 -5.46 -18.40
C ARG A 469 -16.16 -5.29 -19.28
N PRO A 470 -16.63 -6.34 -19.99
CA PRO A 470 -17.91 -6.31 -20.69
C PRO A 470 -19.08 -6.28 -19.69
N GLN A 471 -20.21 -5.74 -20.11
CA GLN A 471 -21.36 -5.47 -19.22
C GLN A 471 -21.93 -6.73 -18.55
N SER A 472 -21.87 -7.91 -19.18
CA SER A 472 -22.36 -9.17 -18.56
C SER A 472 -21.53 -9.57 -17.33
N LEU A 473 -20.21 -9.42 -17.38
CA LEU A 473 -19.32 -9.66 -16.24
C LEU A 473 -19.57 -8.65 -15.10
N ILE A 474 -19.88 -7.39 -15.44
CA ILE A 474 -20.24 -6.34 -14.46
C ILE A 474 -21.58 -6.66 -13.78
N GLN A 475 -22.60 -7.06 -14.54
CA GLN A 475 -23.91 -7.44 -13.99
C GLN A 475 -23.81 -8.68 -13.09
N LEU A 476 -23.01 -9.69 -13.47
CA LEU A 476 -22.76 -10.87 -12.65
C LEU A 476 -22.00 -10.51 -11.36
N ASP A 477 -21.07 -9.54 -11.41
CA ASP A 477 -20.43 -8.99 -10.21
C ASP A 477 -21.44 -8.35 -9.24
N GLU A 478 -22.43 -7.64 -9.74
CA GLU A 478 -23.45 -7.00 -8.92
C GLU A 478 -24.44 -8.00 -8.34
N GLN A 479 -24.89 -8.97 -9.14
CA GLN A 479 -25.73 -10.09 -8.68
C GLN A 479 -25.04 -10.89 -7.56
N MET A 480 -23.72 -11.12 -7.66
CA MET A 480 -22.96 -11.83 -6.62
C MET A 480 -22.85 -11.06 -5.28
N LYS A 481 -22.99 -9.73 -5.27
CA LYS A 481 -22.98 -8.92 -4.03
C LYS A 481 -24.27 -9.07 -3.22
N SER A 482 -25.39 -9.38 -3.87
CA SER A 482 -26.72 -9.57 -3.25
C SER A 482 -27.15 -11.04 -3.13
N ALA A 483 -26.40 -11.97 -3.71
CA ALA A 483 -26.72 -13.39 -3.75
C ALA A 483 -26.57 -14.11 -2.39
N GLY A 484 -27.53 -15.00 -2.09
CA GLY A 484 -27.39 -15.96 -1.01
C GLY A 484 -26.34 -17.03 -1.33
N ARG A 485 -25.73 -17.63 -0.29
CA ARG A 485 -24.59 -18.57 -0.44
C ARG A 485 -24.81 -19.72 -1.44
N GLY A 486 -26.06 -20.18 -1.63
CA GLY A 486 -26.40 -21.22 -2.59
C GLY A 486 -26.33 -20.80 -4.06
N SER A 487 -26.72 -19.56 -4.40
CA SER A 487 -26.72 -19.08 -5.80
C SER A 487 -25.37 -18.53 -6.26
N VAL A 488 -24.49 -18.14 -5.33
CA VAL A 488 -23.11 -17.69 -5.63
C VAL A 488 -22.34 -18.74 -6.46
N GLY A 489 -22.55 -20.04 -6.24
CA GLY A 489 -21.93 -21.09 -7.05
C GLY A 489 -22.34 -21.05 -8.52
N GLN A 490 -23.64 -20.92 -8.79
CA GLN A 490 -24.20 -20.82 -10.15
C GLN A 490 -23.78 -19.52 -10.85
N LEU A 491 -23.74 -18.40 -10.11
CA LEU A 491 -23.29 -17.11 -10.64
C LEU A 491 -21.79 -17.12 -11.00
N ASN A 492 -20.94 -17.80 -10.21
CA ASN A 492 -19.53 -18.01 -10.59
C ASN A 492 -19.41 -18.90 -11.83
N ALA A 493 -20.20 -19.97 -11.97
CA ALA A 493 -20.18 -20.81 -13.17
C ALA A 493 -20.57 -20.03 -14.44
N ARG A 494 -21.63 -19.20 -14.36
CA ARG A 494 -21.99 -18.27 -15.44
C ARG A 494 -20.89 -17.25 -15.74
N TYR A 495 -20.24 -16.73 -14.70
CA TYR A 495 -19.14 -15.78 -14.86
C TYR A 495 -17.94 -16.38 -15.61
N GLU A 496 -17.53 -17.62 -15.31
CA GLU A 496 -16.45 -18.28 -16.06
C GLU A 496 -16.84 -18.52 -17.53
N HIS A 497 -18.11 -18.87 -17.79
CA HIS A 497 -18.62 -19.04 -19.15
C HIS A 497 -18.55 -17.73 -19.96
N GLU A 498 -19.13 -16.66 -19.43
CA GLU A 498 -19.11 -15.32 -20.03
C GLU A 498 -17.66 -14.81 -20.25
N LEU A 499 -16.77 -15.07 -19.30
CA LEU A 499 -15.36 -14.66 -19.39
C LEU A 499 -14.63 -15.41 -20.50
N ASN A 500 -14.84 -16.72 -20.63
CA ASN A 500 -14.24 -17.50 -21.71
C ASN A 500 -14.78 -17.06 -23.08
N ALA A 501 -16.09 -16.88 -23.22
CA ALA A 501 -16.72 -16.41 -24.45
C ALA A 501 -16.21 -15.02 -24.88
N TYR A 502 -16.07 -14.08 -23.94
CA TYR A 502 -15.47 -12.77 -24.21
C TYR A 502 -14.02 -12.87 -24.68
N LEU A 503 -13.19 -13.70 -24.02
CA LEU A 503 -11.79 -13.87 -24.41
C LEU A 503 -11.64 -14.61 -25.73
N GLU A 504 -12.51 -15.58 -26.03
CA GLU A 504 -12.56 -16.32 -27.30
C GLU A 504 -12.95 -15.41 -28.47
N MET A 505 -13.89 -14.49 -28.28
CA MET A 505 -14.23 -13.46 -29.29
C MET A 505 -13.03 -12.58 -29.66
N TYR A 506 -12.08 -12.38 -28.75
CA TYR A 506 -10.81 -11.68 -28.98
C TYR A 506 -9.61 -12.64 -29.15
N SER A 507 -9.83 -13.92 -29.46
CA SER A 507 -8.78 -14.93 -29.71
C SER A 507 -7.72 -15.05 -28.59
N TYR A 508 -8.11 -14.79 -27.34
CA TYR A 508 -7.23 -14.69 -26.17
C TYR A 508 -6.10 -13.65 -26.32
N ASP A 509 -6.39 -12.49 -26.92
CA ASP A 509 -5.46 -11.36 -27.06
C ASP A 509 -4.79 -10.95 -25.74
N SER A 510 -3.46 -10.86 -25.76
CA SER A 510 -2.64 -10.63 -24.58
C SER A 510 -2.88 -9.26 -23.94
N ASP A 511 -3.12 -8.20 -24.73
CA ASP A 511 -3.36 -6.87 -24.17
C ASP A 511 -4.78 -6.73 -23.60
N ARG A 512 -5.80 -7.31 -24.24
CA ARG A 512 -7.15 -7.45 -23.66
C ARG A 512 -7.13 -8.20 -22.33
N ILE A 513 -6.40 -9.31 -22.25
CA ILE A 513 -6.18 -10.05 -20.99
C ILE A 513 -5.50 -9.17 -19.94
N PHE A 514 -4.44 -8.45 -20.33
CA PHE A 514 -3.68 -7.59 -19.43
C PHE A 514 -4.56 -6.48 -18.83
N TYR A 515 -5.26 -5.70 -19.66
CA TYR A 515 -6.07 -4.59 -19.16
C TYR A 515 -7.27 -5.08 -18.33
N LEU A 516 -7.98 -6.11 -18.78
CA LEU A 516 -9.12 -6.69 -18.05
C LEU A 516 -8.71 -7.23 -16.67
N ALA A 517 -7.55 -7.89 -16.57
CA ALA A 517 -7.04 -8.40 -15.31
C ALA A 517 -6.56 -7.28 -14.37
N ASN A 518 -5.87 -6.25 -14.89
CA ASN A 518 -5.47 -5.07 -14.12
C ASN A 518 -6.71 -4.31 -13.58
N GLU A 519 -7.80 -4.23 -14.34
CA GLU A 519 -9.04 -3.62 -13.86
C GLU A 519 -9.58 -4.35 -12.61
N TYR A 520 -9.56 -5.69 -12.61
CA TYR A 520 -9.89 -6.48 -11.43
C TYR A 520 -8.85 -6.38 -10.29
N MET A 521 -7.57 -6.07 -10.57
CA MET A 521 -6.59 -5.73 -9.52
C MET A 521 -6.91 -4.39 -8.85
N LEU A 522 -7.29 -3.36 -9.62
CA LEU A 522 -7.68 -2.04 -9.09
C LEU A 522 -8.93 -2.15 -8.20
N LEU A 523 -9.87 -3.03 -8.56
CA LEU A 523 -11.03 -3.40 -7.74
C LEU A 523 -10.68 -4.32 -6.54
N ASN A 524 -9.39 -4.62 -6.31
CA ASN A 524 -8.86 -5.53 -5.28
C ASN A 524 -9.41 -6.97 -5.36
N ASN A 525 -9.99 -7.37 -6.50
CA ASN A 525 -10.51 -8.72 -6.74
C ASN A 525 -9.42 -9.62 -7.35
N TYR A 526 -8.35 -9.81 -6.57
CA TYR A 526 -7.15 -10.55 -7.00
C TYR A 526 -7.45 -11.98 -7.47
N SER A 527 -8.46 -12.64 -6.88
CA SER A 527 -8.89 -13.99 -7.28
C SER A 527 -9.27 -14.05 -8.77
N ARG A 528 -10.00 -13.04 -9.27
CA ARG A 528 -10.39 -12.98 -10.68
C ARG A 528 -9.30 -12.42 -11.58
N ALA A 529 -8.60 -11.37 -11.17
CA ALA A 529 -7.44 -10.86 -11.90
C ALA A 529 -6.44 -12.00 -12.22
N ASN A 530 -6.17 -12.87 -11.23
CA ASN A 530 -5.29 -14.02 -11.42
C ASN A 530 -5.86 -15.05 -12.40
N LYS A 531 -7.15 -15.40 -12.30
CA LYS A 531 -7.82 -16.30 -13.26
C LYS A 531 -7.74 -15.79 -14.71
N ILE A 532 -7.80 -14.47 -14.90
CA ILE A 532 -7.74 -13.82 -16.21
C ILE A 532 -6.29 -13.82 -16.73
N PHE A 533 -5.32 -13.35 -15.94
CA PHE A 533 -3.90 -13.40 -16.33
C PHE A 533 -3.45 -14.82 -16.69
N LEU A 534 -3.88 -15.85 -15.95
CA LEU A 534 -3.52 -17.24 -16.19
C LEU A 534 -4.03 -17.82 -17.53
N LYS A 535 -4.89 -17.11 -18.26
CA LYS A 535 -5.30 -17.47 -19.63
C LYS A 535 -4.16 -17.27 -20.63
N ASP A 536 -3.25 -16.34 -20.37
CA ASP A 536 -2.04 -16.12 -21.18
C ASP A 536 -0.77 -16.39 -20.37
N ASN A 537 0.02 -17.34 -20.85
CA ASN A 537 1.31 -17.72 -20.28
C ASN A 537 2.47 -17.47 -21.27
N LYS A 538 2.23 -16.69 -22.33
CA LYS A 538 3.14 -16.39 -23.43
C LYS A 538 3.60 -14.93 -23.42
N ASP A 539 2.73 -13.97 -23.09
CA ASP A 539 3.17 -12.58 -22.86
C ASP A 539 3.74 -12.41 -21.44
N ILE A 540 4.92 -11.80 -21.37
CA ILE A 540 5.61 -11.51 -20.11
C ILE A 540 4.82 -10.55 -19.21
N LYS A 541 4.04 -9.62 -19.78
CA LYS A 541 3.14 -8.71 -19.05
C LYS A 541 2.10 -9.50 -18.25
N ASN A 542 1.52 -10.54 -18.85
CA ASN A 542 0.49 -11.38 -18.23
C ASN A 542 1.08 -12.37 -17.22
N VAL A 543 2.23 -12.98 -17.53
CA VAL A 543 2.96 -13.84 -16.58
C VAL A 543 3.39 -13.06 -15.33
N PHE A 544 3.85 -11.81 -15.49
CA PHE A 544 4.19 -10.91 -14.39
C PHE A 544 2.95 -10.39 -13.63
N GLY A 545 1.85 -10.14 -14.32
CA GLY A 545 0.55 -9.84 -13.73
C GLY A 545 0.05 -10.96 -12.82
N ALA A 546 0.09 -12.21 -13.29
CA ALA A 546 -0.20 -13.39 -12.48
C ALA A 546 0.76 -13.50 -11.26
N ALA A 547 2.07 -13.37 -11.47
CA ALA A 547 3.06 -13.41 -10.37
C ALA A 547 2.77 -12.38 -9.28
N THR A 548 2.49 -11.15 -9.69
CA THR A 548 2.18 -10.04 -8.79
C THR A 548 0.84 -10.22 -8.09
N THR A 549 -0.16 -10.78 -8.79
CA THR A 549 -1.48 -11.08 -8.20
C THR A 549 -1.39 -12.22 -7.18
N TYR A 550 -0.66 -13.30 -7.46
CA TYR A 550 -0.35 -14.35 -6.49
C TYR A 550 0.31 -13.79 -5.22
N ARG A 551 1.27 -12.85 -5.37
CA ARG A 551 1.93 -12.20 -4.23
C ARG A 551 0.95 -11.36 -3.40
N PHE A 552 0.00 -10.66 -4.03
CA PHE A 552 -1.08 -9.95 -3.31
C PHE A 552 -2.10 -10.90 -2.65
N MET A 553 -2.31 -12.10 -3.22
CA MET A 553 -3.10 -13.19 -2.61
C MET A 553 -2.35 -13.93 -1.48
N GLY A 554 -1.12 -13.55 -1.15
CA GLY A 554 -0.27 -14.24 -0.16
C GLY A 554 0.31 -15.58 -0.63
N GLN A 555 0.07 -15.99 -1.87
CA GLN A 555 0.55 -17.25 -2.45
C GLN A 555 1.97 -17.08 -2.99
N ASN A 556 2.91 -16.80 -2.08
CA ASN A 556 4.27 -16.39 -2.44
C ASN A 556 5.04 -17.45 -3.24
N GLU A 557 4.78 -18.75 -3.03
CA GLU A 557 5.40 -19.83 -3.82
C GLU A 557 4.99 -19.77 -5.30
N ASN A 558 3.67 -19.64 -5.56
CA ASN A 558 3.14 -19.46 -6.92
C ASN A 558 3.66 -18.17 -7.57
N ALA A 559 3.82 -17.11 -6.77
CA ALA A 559 4.44 -15.87 -7.22
C ALA A 559 5.91 -16.07 -7.62
N ILE A 560 6.71 -16.79 -6.82
CA ILE A 560 8.12 -17.09 -7.11
C ILE A 560 8.25 -17.91 -8.41
N GLN A 561 7.37 -18.90 -8.62
CA GLN A 561 7.32 -19.67 -9.87
C GLN A 561 7.03 -18.76 -11.08
N LYS A 562 5.99 -17.90 -11.00
CA LYS A 562 5.61 -17.02 -12.11
C LYS A 562 6.61 -15.89 -12.37
N TYR A 563 7.22 -15.30 -11.34
CA TYR A 563 8.34 -14.36 -11.54
C TYR A 563 9.56 -15.06 -12.15
N THR A 564 9.84 -16.32 -11.78
CA THR A 564 10.93 -17.09 -12.40
C THR A 564 10.63 -17.41 -13.87
N GLN A 565 9.37 -17.70 -14.22
CA GLN A 565 8.92 -17.79 -15.61
C GLN A 565 9.18 -16.47 -16.36
N ALA A 566 8.76 -15.32 -15.82
CA ALA A 566 9.02 -14.02 -16.44
C ALA A 566 10.52 -13.72 -16.63
N ILE A 567 11.35 -14.04 -15.63
CA ILE A 567 12.82 -13.89 -15.71
C ILE A 567 13.42 -14.81 -16.80
N SER A 568 12.90 -16.04 -16.97
CA SER A 568 13.33 -16.92 -18.06
C SER A 568 12.91 -16.43 -19.46
N MET A 569 11.83 -15.67 -19.55
CA MET A 569 11.36 -15.05 -20.80
C MET A 569 12.14 -13.78 -21.15
N ASN A 570 12.53 -12.99 -20.15
CA ASN A 570 13.42 -11.83 -20.31
C ASN A 570 14.29 -11.58 -19.07
N PRO A 571 15.57 -12.01 -19.07
CA PRO A 571 16.52 -11.76 -17.96
C PRO A 571 16.86 -10.29 -17.71
N ASN A 572 16.37 -9.36 -18.52
CA ASN A 572 16.51 -7.92 -18.33
C ASN A 572 15.25 -7.24 -17.77
N PHE A 573 14.14 -7.95 -17.58
CA PHE A 573 12.93 -7.40 -16.97
C PHE A 573 13.08 -7.31 -15.44
N ALA A 574 13.68 -6.20 -14.99
CA ALA A 574 14.17 -6.02 -13.63
C ALA A 574 13.07 -6.16 -12.57
N GLU A 575 11.87 -5.68 -12.87
CA GLU A 575 10.69 -5.69 -11.99
C GLU A 575 10.35 -7.11 -11.48
N SER A 576 10.63 -8.15 -12.28
CA SER A 576 10.42 -9.54 -11.88
C SER A 576 11.38 -9.99 -10.78
N TYR A 577 12.59 -9.44 -10.71
CA TYR A 577 13.53 -9.69 -9.62
C TYR A 577 13.07 -8.99 -8.33
N LEU A 578 12.61 -7.74 -8.40
CA LEU A 578 12.01 -7.05 -7.25
C LEU A 578 10.80 -7.83 -6.71
N GLY A 579 9.91 -8.26 -7.60
CA GLY A 579 8.74 -9.08 -7.26
C GLY A 579 9.11 -10.40 -6.59
N ARG A 580 10.07 -11.15 -7.16
CA ARG A 580 10.54 -12.43 -6.63
C ARG A 580 11.29 -12.28 -5.30
N GLY A 581 12.11 -11.24 -5.15
CA GLY A 581 12.81 -10.92 -3.91
C GLY A 581 11.84 -10.60 -2.77
N LEU A 582 10.79 -9.81 -3.04
CA LEU A 582 9.73 -9.53 -2.07
C LEU A 582 8.90 -10.76 -1.72
N ALA A 583 8.65 -11.66 -2.67
CA ALA A 583 7.96 -12.94 -2.41
C ALA A 583 8.84 -13.91 -1.59
N ASN A 584 10.15 -14.00 -1.88
CA ASN A 584 11.12 -14.76 -1.09
C ASN A 584 11.19 -14.24 0.36
N ARG A 585 11.26 -12.91 0.56
CA ARG A 585 11.21 -12.30 1.89
C ARG A 585 9.93 -12.65 2.67
N ASN A 586 8.79 -12.79 1.99
CA ASN A 586 7.53 -13.18 2.62
C ASN A 586 7.48 -14.68 3.04
N LEU A 587 8.43 -15.49 2.60
CA LEU A 587 8.66 -16.88 3.04
C LEU A 587 9.92 -16.99 3.91
N ASP A 588 10.47 -15.86 4.37
CA ASP A 588 11.73 -15.75 5.12
C ASP A 588 12.97 -16.38 4.42
N ASN A 589 12.89 -16.61 3.10
CA ASN A 589 13.99 -17.05 2.22
C ASN A 589 14.96 -15.89 1.92
N TYR A 590 15.60 -15.36 2.97
CA TYR A 590 16.27 -14.07 2.90
C TYR A 590 17.49 -14.02 1.98
N ASP A 591 18.32 -15.05 1.87
CA ASP A 591 19.48 -15.02 0.97
C ASP A 591 19.07 -14.97 -0.52
N SER A 592 18.01 -15.70 -0.90
CA SER A 592 17.38 -15.58 -2.22
C SER A 592 16.81 -14.19 -2.45
N ALA A 593 16.18 -13.58 -1.43
CA ALA A 593 15.67 -12.22 -1.49
C ALA A 593 16.78 -11.17 -1.66
N VAL A 594 17.90 -11.32 -0.94
CA VAL A 594 19.10 -10.46 -1.09
C VAL A 594 19.63 -10.51 -2.52
N ASN A 595 19.82 -11.70 -3.08
CA ASN A 595 20.37 -11.87 -4.44
C ASN A 595 19.46 -11.25 -5.52
N ASP A 596 18.15 -11.48 -5.44
CA ASP A 596 17.16 -10.89 -6.35
C ASP A 596 17.14 -9.35 -6.24
N LEU A 597 17.17 -8.81 -5.02
CA LEU A 597 17.11 -7.34 -4.81
C LEU A 597 18.43 -6.65 -5.14
N GLN A 598 19.59 -7.28 -4.93
CA GLN A 598 20.87 -6.79 -5.44
C GLN A 598 20.90 -6.78 -6.97
N THR A 599 20.33 -7.81 -7.62
CA THR A 599 20.18 -7.87 -9.09
C THR A 599 19.23 -6.79 -9.61
N TYR A 600 18.17 -6.47 -8.87
CA TYR A 600 17.29 -5.34 -9.19
C TYR A 600 18.03 -3.99 -9.09
N ILE A 601 18.71 -3.74 -7.97
CA ILE A 601 19.48 -2.50 -7.75
C ILE A 601 20.62 -2.35 -8.79
N SER A 602 21.27 -3.42 -9.23
CA SER A 602 22.31 -3.33 -10.26
C SER A 602 21.76 -3.03 -11.66
N LYS A 603 20.51 -3.42 -11.96
CA LYS A 603 19.84 -3.12 -13.24
C LYS A 603 19.19 -1.74 -13.29
N THR A 604 18.54 -1.28 -12.21
CA THR A 604 17.76 -0.02 -12.20
C THR A 604 18.34 1.06 -11.29
N GLY A 605 19.03 0.65 -10.22
CA GLY A 605 19.40 1.51 -9.09
C GLY A 605 18.20 2.22 -8.45
N ALA A 606 16.98 1.68 -8.56
CA ALA A 606 15.75 2.34 -8.15
C ALA A 606 15.56 2.42 -6.61
N HIS A 607 14.74 3.38 -6.18
CA HIS A 607 14.55 3.76 -4.77
C HIS A 607 13.98 2.63 -3.90
N ASP A 608 12.95 1.96 -4.40
CA ASP A 608 12.27 0.83 -3.79
C ASP A 608 13.17 -0.39 -3.61
N GLY A 609 14.12 -0.61 -4.52
CA GLY A 609 15.18 -1.61 -4.39
C GLY A 609 15.99 -1.43 -3.10
N TYR A 610 16.48 -0.22 -2.82
CA TYR A 610 17.21 0.07 -1.57
C TYR A 610 16.33 -0.09 -0.32
N VAL A 611 15.04 0.29 -0.39
CA VAL A 611 14.10 0.10 0.72
C VAL A 611 13.90 -1.38 1.01
N ALA A 612 13.63 -2.18 -0.03
CA ALA A 612 13.38 -3.60 0.10
C ALA A 612 14.62 -4.37 0.60
N LEU A 613 15.80 -4.10 0.05
CA LEU A 613 17.03 -4.79 0.45
C LEU A 613 17.44 -4.45 1.90
N ALA A 614 17.25 -3.21 2.33
CA ALA A 614 17.51 -2.81 3.72
C ALA A 614 16.49 -3.41 4.70
N ASP A 615 15.22 -3.55 4.32
CA ASP A 615 14.20 -4.29 5.09
C ASP A 615 14.54 -5.79 5.21
N VAL A 616 15.03 -6.42 4.13
CA VAL A 616 15.52 -7.82 4.18
C VAL A 616 16.71 -7.95 5.14
N TYR A 617 17.75 -7.12 5.02
CA TYR A 617 18.89 -7.20 5.95
C TYR A 617 18.49 -6.93 7.40
N PHE A 618 17.57 -6.01 7.66
CA PHE A 618 17.04 -5.76 9.01
C PHE A 618 16.30 -6.99 9.57
N LYS A 619 15.49 -7.65 8.74
CA LYS A 619 14.82 -8.92 9.09
C LYS A 619 15.80 -10.08 9.35
N MET A 620 16.95 -10.10 8.68
CA MET A 620 18.04 -11.05 8.98
C MET A 620 18.82 -10.71 10.27
N GLY A 621 18.50 -9.62 10.98
CA GLY A 621 19.31 -9.10 12.09
C GLY A 621 20.63 -8.45 11.65
N LYS A 622 20.89 -8.33 10.35
CA LYS A 622 22.09 -7.73 9.75
C LYS A 622 21.98 -6.20 9.74
N ASN A 623 21.90 -5.61 10.93
CA ASN A 623 21.64 -4.19 11.15
C ASN A 623 22.66 -3.27 10.46
N LYS A 624 23.95 -3.65 10.44
CA LYS A 624 25.02 -2.87 9.84
C LYS A 624 24.88 -2.79 8.31
N GLU A 625 24.58 -3.91 7.68
CA GLU A 625 24.31 -4.04 6.25
C GLU A 625 23.01 -3.29 5.89
N ALA A 626 21.95 -3.45 6.67
CA ALA A 626 20.70 -2.72 6.51
C ALA A 626 20.90 -1.20 6.53
N TYR A 627 21.66 -0.70 7.52
CA TYR A 627 22.01 0.72 7.61
C TYR A 627 22.85 1.20 6.42
N ASN A 628 23.82 0.40 5.97
CA ASN A 628 24.67 0.73 4.83
C ASN A 628 23.86 0.83 3.53
N ILE A 629 22.97 -0.12 3.23
CA ILE A 629 22.09 -0.07 2.06
C ILE A 629 21.12 1.12 2.14
N ALA A 630 20.52 1.37 3.31
CA ALA A 630 19.64 2.53 3.50
C ALA A 630 20.38 3.85 3.31
N SER A 631 21.65 3.93 3.74
CA SER A 631 22.51 5.10 3.59
C SER A 631 22.95 5.33 2.14
N GLN A 632 23.31 4.26 1.40
CA GLN A 632 23.56 4.32 -0.04
C GLN A 632 22.32 4.83 -0.79
N GLY A 633 21.14 4.30 -0.44
CA GLY A 633 19.87 4.79 -0.94
C GLY A 633 19.65 6.28 -0.66
N LEU A 634 19.98 6.77 0.54
CA LEU A 634 19.87 8.20 0.91
C LEU A 634 20.86 9.10 0.17
N VAL A 635 22.04 8.62 -0.25
CA VAL A 635 22.97 9.41 -1.07
C VAL A 635 22.34 9.75 -2.43
N LYS A 636 21.63 8.78 -3.04
CA LYS A 636 20.92 8.93 -4.32
C LYS A 636 19.53 9.58 -4.17
N TYR A 637 18.81 9.29 -3.09
CA TYR A 637 17.43 9.69 -2.83
C TYR A 637 17.32 10.46 -1.50
N ARG A 638 17.97 11.63 -1.45
CA ARG A 638 18.19 12.43 -0.22
C ARG A 638 16.92 12.72 0.56
N ASP A 639 15.83 13.02 -0.12
CA ASP A 639 14.54 13.38 0.49
C ASP A 639 13.62 12.18 0.78
N SER A 640 14.13 10.96 0.61
CA SER A 640 13.37 9.75 0.96
C SER A 640 13.11 9.65 2.46
N ARG A 641 11.92 10.08 2.88
CA ARG A 641 11.43 9.90 4.24
C ARG A 641 11.44 8.43 4.68
N ILE A 642 11.18 7.50 3.76
CA ILE A 642 11.15 6.06 4.05
C ILE A 642 12.55 5.55 4.42
N LEU A 643 13.55 5.79 3.56
CA LEU A 643 14.93 5.38 3.86
C LEU A 643 15.48 6.09 5.11
N ARG A 644 15.12 7.36 5.32
CA ARG A 644 15.53 8.14 6.51
C ARG A 644 14.91 7.59 7.80
N VAL A 645 13.64 7.15 7.77
CA VAL A 645 12.99 6.48 8.91
C VAL A 645 13.61 5.10 9.13
N LEU A 646 13.86 4.33 8.08
CA LEU A 646 14.44 2.99 8.18
C LEU A 646 15.85 3.03 8.80
N ALA A 647 16.74 3.88 8.26
CA ALA A 647 18.09 4.08 8.79
C ALA A 647 18.08 4.56 10.25
N ASN A 648 17.20 5.49 10.62
CA ASN A 648 17.05 5.97 11.99
C ASN A 648 16.50 4.90 12.95
N ASN A 649 15.64 4.00 12.49
CA ASN A 649 15.12 2.89 13.30
C ASN A 649 16.19 1.82 13.53
N ILE A 650 16.99 1.51 12.50
CA ILE A 650 18.13 0.59 12.60
C ILE A 650 19.16 1.13 13.60
N LEU A 651 19.51 2.42 13.51
CA LEU A 651 20.40 3.10 14.47
C LEU A 651 19.90 3.01 15.94
N LYS A 652 18.58 3.09 16.16
CA LYS A 652 17.99 3.07 17.50
C LYS A 652 18.02 1.70 18.18
N ASN A 653 18.05 0.61 17.42
CA ASN A 653 18.02 -0.75 17.97
C ASN A 653 19.39 -1.26 18.48
N LYS A 654 20.34 -0.32 18.67
CA LYS A 654 21.78 -0.53 18.89
C LYS A 654 22.48 -1.19 17.70
N ILE A 655 23.54 -0.52 17.26
CA ILE A 655 24.65 -1.15 16.56
C ILE A 655 25.58 -1.68 17.65
N ASP A 656 25.92 -2.97 17.59
CA ASP A 656 27.04 -3.57 18.34
C ASP A 656 28.38 -3.21 17.68
#